data_AF-A0A7Z0WKE8-F1
#
_entry.id   AF-A0A7Z0WKE8-F1
#
_cell.length_a   1.000
_cell.length_b   1.000
_cell.length_c   1.000
_cell.angle_alpha   90.00
_cell.angle_beta   90.00
_cell.angle_gamma   90.00
#
_symmetry.space_group_name_H-M   'P 1'
#
loop_
_entity.id
_entity.type
_entity.pdbx_description
1 polymer ?
#
loop_
_entity_poly.entity_id
_entity_poly.type
_entity_poly.pdbx_seq_one_letter_code
_entity_poly.pdbx_strand_id
1 'polypeptide(L)'
;MGVSMTEDVTSGRRLDAFDPQPPDWARVRAVDIVRQVVEFEPGAGGRIRRRGTTPPVLRFADRWIVGVLDLRAVEFPHLLEFVRCRFDNPPDLRQAKLAGCEFNECQLPGLDGRNLYSHNDVRFIGGTRVRGRVDLTDGEISGSLELTGTRMDNPGGFALHADRLTLAGALLASNLHVNGQLRIPGLRTGGNVNLAGAWLHNPTGFSLDGNGLHVGGNLSCVPSKERRFRSTGMMFLPSATVDSDFSLRGASLVPASGDQDRHHRQERYFDPRAALIADRMRVSGNVNLDQGFESTGTVRVVNARIGGSLRLTGARIDLSDGREPFAEIPGTKAPGPYDYRALHFDGCQIDAGLDARNARIAGQLRLVDVTARGSVTFDGAVLSNRNGDVIEGRRFTTGGNFDARGVTVFGSVLLPDADIGANLDLRAGRFVNPGRYRRDRSRKPSVDLRVARIGRDLVCARGERDSQSFSAHGEIRVRRTEVGRQTTFQGAEIGSSLSGTAINAVGLITQDLRLDVAVAPKGRVNLRHARCASLNDNDKFWDATGHIELDDFRYDALAVPIELDDDGQIKRRLRLLRKAMGGSYRPGPYDQFAAMLRASGNEEHAAEVLIAKQKWRYVALAEGYSVLGPGVRFWSLMQRGVVGYGYKPMRALLCLGVLLAVGTLVFALMPQPVEANADDKLVWNPFLYTLDHLVPIVDFGHKNKWVFNSTLQWFSASLIACGWILATTVAAGLTRMLRRSS
;
A
#
# COMPACT_ATOMS: atom_id res chain seq x y z
N MET A 1 6.49 85.39 1.10
CA MET A 1 5.48 85.05 2.12
C MET A 1 5.77 83.65 2.60
N GLY A 2 6.44 83.55 3.75
CA GLY A 2 6.86 82.27 4.32
C GLY A 2 5.69 81.60 5.04
N VAL A 3 5.47 80.33 4.73
CA VAL A 3 4.66 79.45 5.57
C VAL A 3 5.64 78.55 6.29
N SER A 4 6.02 79.01 7.48
CA SER A 4 6.55 78.16 8.54
C SER A 4 5.44 77.22 8.98
N MET A 5 5.59 75.91 8.73
CA MET A 5 4.84 74.87 9.41
C MET A 5 5.81 73.97 10.17
N THR A 6 6.37 74.52 11.23
CA THR A 6 6.89 73.78 12.37
C THR A 6 5.95 74.01 13.55
N GLU A 7 4.83 73.29 13.60
CA GLU A 7 4.00 73.10 14.79
C GLU A 7 2.96 72.03 14.47
N ASP A 8 3.14 70.81 14.98
CA ASP A 8 2.05 70.13 15.71
C ASP A 8 2.58 68.89 16.47
N VAL A 9 2.96 69.11 17.73
CA VAL A 9 2.95 68.08 18.77
C VAL A 9 2.05 68.63 19.87
N THR A 10 0.77 68.82 19.60
CA THR A 10 -0.17 69.37 20.59
C THR A 10 -1.61 68.90 20.36
N SER A 11 -1.85 67.59 20.31
CA SER A 11 -3.22 67.12 20.54
C SER A 11 -3.40 65.70 21.08
N GLY A 12 -2.40 64.82 21.01
CA GLY A 12 -2.64 63.40 21.31
C GLY A 12 -3.71 62.76 20.40
N ARG A 13 -4.10 63.43 19.32
CA ARG A 13 -5.07 62.92 18.35
C ARG A 13 -4.42 61.78 17.58
N ARG A 14 -5.09 60.63 17.60
CA ARG A 14 -4.71 59.42 16.88
C ARG A 14 -5.55 59.33 15.63
N LEU A 15 -4.92 59.18 14.46
CA LEU A 15 -5.65 58.92 13.23
C LEU A 15 -6.09 57.45 13.23
N ASP A 16 -7.39 57.19 13.01
CA ASP A 16 -7.82 55.89 12.50
C ASP A 16 -7.60 55.89 10.98
N ALA A 17 -6.54 55.21 10.54
CA ALA A 17 -6.19 55.12 9.11
C ALA A 17 -7.25 54.38 8.27
N PHE A 18 -8.22 53.72 8.91
CA PHE A 18 -9.27 52.95 8.24
C PHE A 18 -10.62 53.67 8.16
N ASP A 19 -10.75 54.83 8.80
CA ASP A 19 -11.93 55.68 8.71
C ASP A 19 -12.19 56.05 7.24
N PRO A 20 -13.38 55.76 6.67
CA PRO A 20 -13.74 56.16 5.31
C PRO A 20 -13.58 57.67 5.07
N GLN A 21 -13.81 58.51 6.07
CA GLN A 21 -13.75 59.97 6.02
C GLN A 21 -12.68 60.51 6.99
N PRO A 22 -11.39 60.41 6.64
CA PRO A 22 -10.32 60.88 7.51
C PRO A 22 -10.43 62.40 7.75
N PRO A 23 -10.08 62.88 8.95
CA PRO A 23 -10.22 64.29 9.29
C PRO A 23 -9.20 65.17 8.55
N ASP A 24 -9.61 66.38 8.19
CA ASP A 24 -8.78 67.32 7.40
C ASP A 24 -7.44 67.69 8.06
N TRP A 25 -7.36 67.67 9.40
CA TRP A 25 -6.10 67.97 10.11
C TRP A 25 -4.99 66.95 9.81
N ALA A 26 -5.35 65.74 9.41
CA ALA A 26 -4.38 64.70 9.08
C ALA A 26 -3.83 64.85 7.65
N ARG A 27 -4.47 65.68 6.82
CA ARG A 27 -4.19 65.80 5.39
C ARG A 27 -2.80 66.39 5.12
N VAL A 28 -1.98 65.68 4.35
CA VAL A 28 -0.65 66.09 3.89
C VAL A 28 -0.51 65.75 2.41
N ARG A 29 0.09 66.63 1.61
CA ARG A 29 0.33 66.32 0.19
C ARG A 29 1.58 65.45 0.07
N ALA A 30 1.51 64.43 -0.78
CA ALA A 30 2.62 63.52 -1.02
C ALA A 30 3.90 64.22 -1.50
N VAL A 31 3.77 65.29 -2.31
CA VAL A 31 4.92 66.10 -2.77
C VAL A 31 5.71 66.73 -1.62
N ASP A 32 5.04 67.11 -0.52
CA ASP A 32 5.71 67.70 0.64
C ASP A 32 6.53 66.63 1.39
N ILE A 33 6.07 65.38 1.39
CA ILE A 33 6.83 64.22 1.90
C ILE A 33 8.02 63.91 1.00
N VAL A 34 7.84 63.89 -0.33
CA VAL A 34 8.95 63.66 -1.28
C VAL A 34 10.06 64.69 -1.08
N ARG A 35 9.70 65.98 -0.94
CA ARG A 35 10.68 67.04 -0.64
C ARG A 35 11.45 66.74 0.64
N GLN A 36 10.77 66.35 1.72
CA GLN A 36 11.45 65.99 2.98
C GLN A 36 12.38 64.77 2.87
N VAL A 37 12.11 63.84 1.94
CA VAL A 37 12.98 62.68 1.68
C VAL A 37 14.20 63.08 0.85
N VAL A 38 14.00 63.86 -0.21
CA VAL A 38 15.07 64.27 -1.15
C VAL A 38 16.00 65.32 -0.55
N GLU A 39 15.45 66.27 0.22
CA GLU A 39 16.18 67.36 0.87
C GLU A 39 16.64 66.98 2.30
N PHE A 40 16.56 65.70 2.68
CA PHE A 40 16.89 65.27 4.03
C PHE A 40 18.38 65.46 4.33
N GLU A 41 18.71 66.44 5.17
CA GLU A 41 20.03 66.57 5.78
C GLU A 41 20.02 66.05 7.23
N PRO A 42 20.94 65.15 7.63
CA PRO A 42 21.01 64.67 9.00
C PRO A 42 21.32 65.81 9.99
N GLY A 43 20.30 66.28 10.71
CA GLY A 43 20.42 67.35 11.70
C GLY A 43 19.71 68.66 11.37
N ALA A 44 19.18 68.83 10.15
CA ALA A 44 18.34 69.96 9.79
C ALA A 44 16.87 69.51 9.68
N GLY A 45 16.03 69.93 10.63
CA GLY A 45 14.57 69.94 10.48
C GLY A 45 13.79 68.61 10.61
N GLY A 46 14.43 67.44 10.52
CA GLY A 46 13.80 66.14 10.83
C GLY A 46 14.16 65.66 12.24
N ARG A 47 13.17 65.33 13.09
CA ARG A 47 13.46 64.75 14.42
C ARG A 47 14.02 63.33 14.28
N ILE A 48 15.34 63.22 14.19
CA ILE A 48 16.07 61.95 14.27
C ILE A 48 15.85 61.35 15.67
N ARG A 49 15.17 60.21 15.75
CA ARG A 49 15.22 59.37 16.95
C ARG A 49 16.46 58.49 16.86
N ARG A 50 17.58 58.92 17.47
CA ARG A 50 18.76 58.05 17.64
C ARG A 50 18.41 56.92 18.61
N ARG A 51 18.06 55.74 18.12
CA ARG A 51 18.29 54.48 18.85
C ARG A 51 19.73 54.09 18.59
N GLY A 52 20.52 53.86 19.63
CA GLY A 52 22.00 53.80 19.59
C GLY A 52 22.62 52.74 18.66
N THR A 53 21.83 51.96 17.93
CA THR A 53 22.27 50.87 17.05
C THR A 53 21.48 50.77 15.73
N THR A 54 20.61 51.73 15.39
CA THR A 54 19.71 51.69 14.21
C THR A 54 19.98 52.88 13.29
N PRO A 55 19.90 52.73 11.94
CA PRO A 55 19.97 53.85 11.02
C PRO A 55 18.96 54.95 11.41
N PRO A 56 19.26 56.23 11.14
CA PRO A 56 18.29 57.32 11.35
C PRO A 56 16.94 56.97 10.70
N VAL A 57 15.86 57.28 11.41
CA VAL A 57 14.49 57.00 10.95
C VAL A 57 13.82 58.32 10.61
N LEU A 58 13.29 58.41 9.39
CA LEU A 58 12.37 59.47 8.98
C LEU A 58 10.94 58.92 9.11
N ARG A 59 10.21 59.44 10.09
CA ARG A 59 8.91 58.92 10.51
C ARG A 59 7.78 59.89 10.19
N PHE A 60 6.76 59.38 9.52
CA PHE A 60 5.47 60.02 9.28
C PHE A 60 4.40 59.29 10.10
N ALA A 61 3.74 60.00 11.00
CA ALA A 61 2.72 59.42 11.87
C ALA A 61 1.39 60.18 11.78
N ASP A 62 0.29 59.45 11.83
CA ASP A 62 -1.08 59.98 11.91
C ASP A 62 -1.43 60.91 10.72
N ARG A 63 -1.01 60.53 9.50
CA ARG A 63 -1.18 61.33 8.27
C ARG A 63 -2.10 60.70 7.24
N TRP A 64 -2.94 61.53 6.60
CA TRP A 64 -3.65 61.22 5.37
C TRP A 64 -2.90 61.82 4.18
N ILE A 65 -2.24 60.97 3.40
CA ILE A 65 -1.32 61.33 2.32
C ILE A 65 -2.10 61.39 1.00
N VAL A 66 -2.24 62.61 0.47
CA VAL A 66 -3.00 62.92 -0.74
C VAL A 66 -2.07 63.15 -1.93
N GLY A 67 -2.39 62.52 -3.06
CA GLY A 67 -1.51 62.46 -4.24
C GLY A 67 -0.64 61.19 -4.26
N VAL A 68 0.24 61.09 -5.26
CA VAL A 68 1.19 59.97 -5.41
C VAL A 68 2.45 60.28 -4.63
N LEU A 69 2.83 59.39 -3.69
CA LEU A 69 4.15 59.41 -3.06
C LEU A 69 5.15 58.81 -4.05
N ASP A 70 5.73 59.67 -4.91
CA ASP A 70 6.69 59.26 -5.94
C ASP A 70 8.11 59.33 -5.39
N LEU A 71 8.64 58.16 -5.01
CA LEU A 71 10.03 57.94 -4.62
C LEU A 71 10.75 57.07 -5.66
N ARG A 72 10.29 57.09 -6.91
CA ARG A 72 10.89 56.30 -7.99
C ARG A 72 12.35 56.67 -8.17
N ALA A 73 13.21 55.66 -8.25
CA ALA A 73 14.66 55.80 -8.43
C ALA A 73 15.35 56.67 -7.36
N VAL A 74 14.71 56.91 -6.21
CA VAL A 74 15.31 57.65 -5.09
C VAL A 74 16.26 56.74 -4.33
N GLU A 75 17.45 57.26 -4.00
CA GLU A 75 18.37 56.63 -3.06
C GLU A 75 18.25 57.35 -1.71
N PHE A 76 17.86 56.60 -0.66
CA PHE A 76 17.64 57.16 0.68
C PHE A 76 18.27 56.27 1.77
N PRO A 77 19.33 56.73 2.46
CA PRO A 77 20.12 55.92 3.37
C PRO A 77 19.51 55.77 4.78
N HIS A 78 18.26 56.17 4.97
CA HIS A 78 17.57 56.18 6.27
C HIS A 78 16.26 55.40 6.19
N LEU A 79 15.79 54.89 7.34
CA LEU A 79 14.56 54.10 7.39
C LEU A 79 13.35 55.03 7.20
N LEU A 80 12.42 54.65 6.33
CA LEU A 80 11.14 55.32 6.17
C LEU A 80 10.06 54.60 6.99
N GLU A 81 9.51 55.28 7.99
CA GLU A 81 8.42 54.76 8.82
C GLU A 81 7.12 55.53 8.53
N PHE A 82 6.07 54.82 8.17
CA PHE A 82 4.70 55.32 8.12
C PHE A 82 3.88 54.62 9.20
N VAL A 83 3.30 55.38 10.13
CA VAL A 83 2.56 54.84 11.27
C VAL A 83 1.17 55.46 11.33
N ARG A 84 0.12 54.64 11.27
CA ARG A 84 -1.27 55.09 11.20
C ARG A 84 -1.47 56.11 10.08
N CYS A 85 -0.97 55.79 8.91
CA CYS A 85 -1.11 56.61 7.72
C CYS A 85 -2.11 56.01 6.73
N ARG A 86 -2.88 56.87 6.04
CA ARG A 86 -3.75 56.50 4.92
C ARG A 86 -3.23 57.13 3.63
N PHE A 87 -3.18 56.37 2.55
CA PHE A 87 -2.77 56.83 1.22
C PHE A 87 -3.96 56.84 0.26
N ASP A 88 -4.09 57.89 -0.56
CA ASP A 88 -5.12 57.93 -1.61
C ASP A 88 -4.68 57.24 -2.91
N ASN A 89 -3.38 57.26 -3.21
CA ASN A 89 -2.80 56.62 -4.39
C ASN A 89 -1.70 55.63 -3.97
N PRO A 90 -1.43 54.58 -4.78
CA PRO A 90 -0.33 53.67 -4.51
C PRO A 90 0.99 54.45 -4.42
N PRO A 91 1.78 54.29 -3.35
CA PRO A 91 3.14 54.82 -3.33
C PRO A 91 3.98 54.16 -4.42
N ASP A 92 4.81 54.94 -5.10
CA ASP A 92 5.70 54.48 -6.16
C ASP A 92 7.15 54.47 -5.65
N LEU A 93 7.64 53.27 -5.36
CA LEU A 93 9.00 52.98 -4.92
C LEU A 93 9.80 52.23 -6.00
N ARG A 94 9.36 52.27 -7.27
CA ARG A 94 10.04 51.55 -8.34
C ARG A 94 11.49 52.00 -8.47
N GLN A 95 12.40 51.05 -8.58
CA GLN A 95 13.85 51.31 -8.72
C GLN A 95 14.48 52.09 -7.56
N ALA A 96 13.76 52.31 -6.45
CA ALA A 96 14.31 53.02 -5.31
C ALA A 96 15.38 52.17 -4.60
N LYS A 97 16.35 52.82 -3.95
CA LYS A 97 17.30 52.18 -3.04
C LYS A 97 17.11 52.77 -1.64
N LEU A 98 16.47 52.01 -0.77
CA LEU A 98 16.10 52.46 0.56
C LEU A 98 16.96 51.75 1.61
N ALA A 99 17.15 52.38 2.77
CA ALA A 99 17.64 51.64 3.92
C ALA A 99 16.59 50.65 4.43
N GLY A 100 15.29 50.96 4.29
CA GLY A 100 14.17 50.12 4.70
C GLY A 100 12.87 50.93 4.73
N CYS A 101 11.73 50.25 4.69
CA CYS A 101 10.42 50.90 4.68
C CYS A 101 9.44 50.14 5.56
N GLU A 102 8.72 50.85 6.42
CA GLU A 102 7.74 50.29 7.34
C GLU A 102 6.38 50.98 7.20
N PHE A 103 5.33 50.17 7.10
CA PHE A 103 3.92 50.56 7.14
C PHE A 103 3.28 49.87 8.34
N ASN A 104 2.97 50.65 9.37
CA ASN A 104 2.44 50.15 10.63
C ASN A 104 1.05 50.74 10.90
N GLU A 105 0.03 49.90 11.06
CA GLU A 105 -1.37 50.34 11.18
C GLU A 105 -1.82 51.23 9.99
N CYS A 106 -1.31 50.99 8.78
CA CYS A 106 -1.57 51.83 7.61
C CYS A 106 -2.71 51.32 6.71
N GLN A 107 -3.26 52.21 5.88
CA GLN A 107 -4.14 51.85 4.77
C GLN A 107 -3.53 52.31 3.43
N LEU A 108 -3.25 51.34 2.55
CA LEU A 108 -2.70 51.58 1.22
C LEU A 108 -3.68 51.09 0.12
N PRO A 109 -3.81 51.81 -1.00
CA PRO A 109 -4.54 51.32 -2.17
C PRO A 109 -3.70 50.35 -3.01
N GLY A 110 -2.39 50.26 -2.77
CA GLY A 110 -1.42 49.40 -3.46
C GLY A 110 0.00 49.86 -3.10
N LEU A 111 1.02 49.22 -3.68
CA LEU A 111 2.41 49.67 -3.64
C LEU A 111 3.10 49.25 -4.94
N ASP A 112 3.70 50.19 -5.66
CA ASP A 112 4.49 49.91 -6.85
C ASP A 112 5.99 49.93 -6.49
N GLY A 113 6.59 48.76 -6.25
CA GLY A 113 7.97 48.57 -5.79
C GLY A 113 8.81 47.67 -6.69
N ARG A 114 8.54 47.65 -8.00
CA ARG A 114 9.32 46.87 -8.97
C ARG A 114 10.80 47.31 -8.98
N ASN A 115 11.72 46.35 -8.96
CA ASN A 115 13.16 46.60 -8.83
C ASN A 115 13.55 47.43 -7.59
N LEU A 116 12.76 47.38 -6.51
CA LEU A 116 13.10 48.01 -5.24
C LEU A 116 14.32 47.32 -4.62
N TYR A 117 15.30 48.10 -4.18
CA TYR A 117 16.39 47.63 -3.33
C TYR A 117 16.20 48.15 -1.90
N SER A 118 16.29 47.27 -0.90
CA SER A 118 16.18 47.62 0.52
C SER A 118 17.31 46.98 1.32
N HIS A 119 18.12 47.78 2.01
CA HIS A 119 19.21 47.28 2.86
C HIS A 119 18.71 46.56 4.14
N ASN A 120 17.51 46.87 4.61
CA ASN A 120 16.86 46.23 5.75
C ASN A 120 15.47 45.73 5.34
N ASP A 121 14.65 45.41 6.32
CA ASP A 121 13.31 44.88 6.12
C ASP A 121 12.37 45.85 5.40
N VAL A 122 11.44 45.28 4.63
CA VAL A 122 10.22 45.95 4.18
C VAL A 122 9.07 45.39 5.00
N ARG A 123 8.38 46.24 5.76
CA ARG A 123 7.41 45.80 6.78
C ARG A 123 6.02 46.36 6.53
N PHE A 124 5.03 45.47 6.61
CA PHE A 124 3.61 45.75 6.71
C PHE A 124 3.11 45.05 7.97
N ILE A 125 2.87 45.82 9.03
CA ILE A 125 2.59 45.31 10.37
C ILE A 125 1.44 46.08 11.03
N GLY A 126 1.05 45.66 12.23
CA GLY A 126 0.03 46.35 13.02
C GLY A 126 -1.36 46.30 12.40
N GLY A 127 -1.69 45.26 11.63
CA GLY A 127 -3.01 45.18 10.97
C GLY A 127 -3.17 46.10 9.76
N THR A 128 -2.04 46.52 9.15
CA THR A 128 -2.01 47.26 7.89
C THR A 128 -2.91 46.61 6.84
N ARG A 129 -3.65 47.43 6.08
CA ARG A 129 -4.60 47.00 5.04
C ARG A 129 -4.18 47.53 3.68
N VAL A 130 -4.03 46.64 2.71
CA VAL A 130 -3.78 46.98 1.31
C VAL A 130 -5.01 46.59 0.48
N ARG A 131 -5.61 47.53 -0.26
CA ARG A 131 -6.83 47.33 -1.07
C ARG A 131 -6.56 47.04 -2.56
N GLY A 132 -5.31 46.81 -2.92
CA GLY A 132 -4.89 46.55 -4.29
C GLY A 132 -3.57 45.79 -4.31
N ARG A 133 -2.88 45.84 -5.45
CA ARG A 133 -1.64 45.09 -5.67
C ARG A 133 -0.47 45.71 -4.92
N VAL A 134 0.31 44.88 -4.23
CA VAL A 134 1.70 45.15 -3.85
C VAL A 134 2.60 44.49 -4.90
N ASP A 135 3.32 45.27 -5.69
CA ASP A 135 4.27 44.77 -6.70
C ASP A 135 5.71 44.96 -6.19
N LEU A 136 6.40 43.85 -5.90
CA LEU A 136 7.82 43.77 -5.51
C LEU A 136 8.61 42.92 -6.50
N THR A 137 8.12 42.83 -7.74
CA THR A 137 8.76 42.05 -8.82
C THR A 137 10.21 42.50 -9.02
N ASP A 138 11.12 41.55 -9.15
CA ASP A 138 12.56 41.78 -9.32
C ASP A 138 13.20 42.64 -8.20
N GLY A 139 12.55 42.73 -7.04
CA GLY A 139 13.11 43.43 -5.87
C GLY A 139 14.22 42.62 -5.18
N GLU A 140 15.06 43.34 -4.44
CA GLU A 140 16.09 42.76 -3.57
C GLU A 140 16.01 43.40 -2.18
N ILE A 141 15.82 42.57 -1.15
CA ILE A 141 15.71 43.00 0.23
C ILE A 141 16.79 42.25 1.03
N SER A 142 17.80 42.96 1.49
CA SER A 142 18.88 42.39 2.32
C SER A 142 18.42 42.05 3.74
N GLY A 143 17.20 42.42 4.11
CA GLY A 143 16.48 41.94 5.29
C GLY A 143 15.37 40.95 4.95
N SER A 144 14.26 41.07 5.66
CA SER A 144 13.04 40.26 5.54
C SER A 144 11.88 41.06 4.95
N LEU A 145 10.93 40.36 4.32
CA LEU A 145 9.62 40.91 4.01
C LEU A 145 8.65 40.49 5.13
N GLU A 146 8.18 41.45 5.90
CA GLU A 146 7.25 41.20 7.01
C GLU A 146 5.83 41.65 6.66
N LEU A 147 4.89 40.70 6.70
CA LEU A 147 3.47 40.87 6.40
C LEU A 147 2.59 40.37 7.56
N THR A 148 3.14 40.30 8.77
CA THR A 148 2.48 39.71 9.94
C THR A 148 1.17 40.45 10.25
N GLY A 149 0.05 39.71 10.28
CA GLY A 149 -1.27 40.25 10.56
C GLY A 149 -1.82 41.21 9.49
N THR A 150 -1.14 41.37 8.35
CA THR A 150 -1.57 42.25 7.26
C THR A 150 -2.78 41.68 6.53
N ARG A 151 -3.64 42.57 6.02
CA ARG A 151 -4.76 42.19 5.14
C ARG A 151 -4.54 42.79 3.75
N MET A 152 -4.48 41.93 2.74
CA MET A 152 -4.37 42.31 1.33
C MET A 152 -5.66 41.88 0.61
N ASP A 153 -6.34 42.83 0.00
CA ASP A 153 -7.65 42.64 -0.62
C ASP A 153 -7.59 43.11 -2.07
N ASN A 154 -7.42 42.18 -3.00
CA ASN A 154 -7.44 42.40 -4.45
C ASN A 154 -8.10 41.20 -5.15
N PRO A 155 -9.43 41.00 -4.97
CA PRO A 155 -10.14 39.81 -5.44
C PRO A 155 -10.02 39.65 -6.97
N GLY A 156 -9.71 38.43 -7.41
CA GLY A 156 -9.50 38.11 -8.83
C GLY A 156 -8.17 38.61 -9.42
N GLY A 157 -7.39 39.40 -8.67
CA GLY A 157 -6.08 39.90 -9.08
C GLY A 157 -4.93 39.40 -8.19
N PHE A 158 -3.73 39.95 -8.42
CA PHE A 158 -2.55 39.72 -7.57
C PHE A 158 -2.60 40.64 -6.36
N ALA A 159 -2.79 40.08 -5.17
CA ALA A 159 -2.71 40.84 -3.92
C ALA A 159 -1.24 41.17 -3.58
N LEU A 160 -0.36 40.18 -3.73
CA LEU A 160 1.09 40.36 -3.74
C LEU A 160 1.64 39.78 -5.04
N HIS A 161 2.43 40.57 -5.76
CA HIS A 161 3.16 40.19 -6.97
C HIS A 161 4.65 40.39 -6.71
N ALA A 162 5.36 39.30 -6.46
CA ALA A 162 6.77 39.28 -6.05
C ALA A 162 7.55 38.22 -6.84
N ASP A 163 7.38 38.23 -8.17
CA ASP A 163 8.11 37.34 -9.07
C ASP A 163 9.61 37.65 -8.96
N ARG A 164 10.43 36.61 -8.75
CA ARG A 164 11.89 36.70 -8.63
C ARG A 164 12.41 37.65 -7.53
N LEU A 165 11.58 37.97 -6.54
CA LEU A 165 12.03 38.71 -5.36
C LEU A 165 13.16 37.92 -4.67
N THR A 166 14.20 38.63 -4.22
CA THR A 166 15.30 38.05 -3.45
C THR A 166 15.30 38.63 -2.04
N LEU A 167 15.29 37.75 -1.04
CA LEU A 167 15.36 38.07 0.39
C LEU A 167 16.62 37.42 0.96
N ALA A 168 17.50 38.20 1.59
CA ALA A 168 18.58 37.59 2.38
C ALA A 168 18.04 37.02 3.70
N GLY A 169 17.03 37.67 4.28
CA GLY A 169 16.29 37.23 5.47
C GLY A 169 15.15 36.27 5.13
N ALA A 170 13.96 36.52 5.67
CA ALA A 170 12.80 35.63 5.61
C ALA A 170 11.56 36.31 5.01
N LEU A 171 10.58 35.51 4.59
CA LEU A 171 9.20 35.97 4.36
C LEU A 171 8.37 35.65 5.59
N LEU A 172 8.03 36.67 6.38
CA LEU A 172 7.30 36.53 7.65
C LEU A 172 5.85 36.99 7.47
N ALA A 173 4.93 36.06 7.30
CA ALA A 173 3.53 36.33 6.94
C ALA A 173 2.55 35.60 7.87
N SER A 174 2.88 35.53 9.15
CA SER A 174 2.00 34.93 10.16
C SER A 174 0.69 35.71 10.26
N ASN A 175 -0.45 35.01 10.31
CA ASN A 175 -1.79 35.59 10.32
C ASN A 175 -2.07 36.56 9.15
N LEU A 176 -1.35 36.46 8.03
CA LEU A 176 -1.66 37.18 6.81
C LEU A 176 -3.06 36.80 6.29
N HIS A 177 -3.83 37.76 5.81
CA HIS A 177 -5.09 37.52 5.11
C HIS A 177 -4.97 38.04 3.68
N VAL A 178 -5.10 37.16 2.69
CA VAL A 178 -5.08 37.49 1.27
C VAL A 178 -6.43 37.12 0.65
N ASN A 179 -7.11 38.11 0.06
CA ASN A 179 -8.19 37.91 -0.90
C ASN A 179 -7.66 38.27 -2.29
N GLY A 180 -7.54 37.30 -3.17
CA GLY A 180 -6.73 37.37 -4.39
C GLY A 180 -5.52 36.42 -4.34
N GLN A 181 -4.64 36.51 -5.33
CA GLN A 181 -3.50 35.60 -5.46
C GLN A 181 -2.25 36.14 -4.74
N LEU A 182 -1.59 35.26 -3.97
CA LEU A 182 -0.22 35.45 -3.48
C LEU A 182 0.75 34.89 -4.53
N ARG A 183 1.42 35.76 -5.30
CA ARG A 183 2.28 35.36 -6.42
C ARG A 183 3.75 35.63 -6.10
N ILE A 184 4.51 34.55 -5.89
CA ILE A 184 5.96 34.52 -5.58
C ILE A 184 6.78 33.50 -6.43
N PRO A 185 6.54 33.29 -7.74
CA PRO A 185 7.39 32.45 -8.58
C PRO A 185 8.85 32.88 -8.56
N GLY A 186 9.75 31.91 -8.40
CA GLY A 186 11.19 32.15 -8.37
C GLY A 186 11.67 33.03 -7.22
N LEU A 187 10.84 33.31 -6.20
CA LEU A 187 11.29 33.94 -4.96
C LEU A 187 12.45 33.14 -4.37
N ARG A 188 13.48 33.83 -3.92
CA ARG A 188 14.62 33.25 -3.20
C ARG A 188 14.70 33.88 -1.82
N THR A 189 14.72 33.07 -0.78
CA THR A 189 14.86 33.53 0.61
C THR A 189 15.97 32.74 1.30
N GLY A 190 16.91 33.43 1.96
CA GLY A 190 17.95 32.79 2.77
C GLY A 190 17.39 32.15 4.05
N GLY A 191 16.28 32.69 4.57
CA GLY A 191 15.58 32.21 5.74
C GLY A 191 14.26 31.50 5.43
N ASN A 192 13.38 31.46 6.43
CA ASN A 192 12.10 30.75 6.37
C ASN A 192 11.05 31.51 5.53
N VAL A 193 10.07 30.77 5.01
CA VAL A 193 8.78 31.32 4.60
C VAL A 193 7.74 30.89 5.64
N ASN A 194 7.26 31.82 6.44
CA ASN A 194 6.32 31.55 7.54
C ASN A 194 4.94 32.11 7.25
N LEU A 195 4.00 31.23 6.90
CA LEU A 195 2.58 31.51 6.67
C LEU A 195 1.71 30.97 7.82
N ALA A 196 2.23 30.86 9.04
CA ALA A 196 1.48 30.31 10.17
C ALA A 196 0.16 31.07 10.40
N GLY A 197 -0.96 30.36 10.42
CA GLY A 197 -2.30 30.94 10.57
C GLY A 197 -2.74 31.85 9.40
N ALA A 198 -2.02 31.88 8.28
CA ALA A 198 -2.44 32.68 7.13
C ALA A 198 -3.76 32.15 6.52
N TRP A 199 -4.55 33.07 5.96
CA TRP A 199 -5.77 32.76 5.21
C TRP A 199 -5.60 33.28 3.78
N LEU A 200 -5.42 32.36 2.84
CA LEU A 200 -5.28 32.64 1.42
C LEU A 200 -6.59 32.27 0.71
N HIS A 201 -7.22 33.23 0.05
CA HIS A 201 -8.52 33.06 -0.58
C HIS A 201 -8.50 33.55 -2.03
N ASN A 202 -8.48 32.61 -2.97
CA ASN A 202 -8.68 32.84 -4.40
C ASN A 202 -9.43 31.64 -5.04
N PRO A 203 -10.75 31.52 -4.83
CA PRO A 203 -11.52 30.32 -5.14
C PRO A 203 -11.59 29.96 -6.65
N THR A 204 -11.30 30.91 -7.54
CA THR A 204 -11.35 30.71 -8.98
C THR A 204 -9.98 30.41 -9.62
N GLY A 205 -8.89 30.45 -8.85
CA GLY A 205 -7.54 30.30 -9.39
C GLY A 205 -6.52 29.86 -8.35
N PHE A 206 -5.31 30.41 -8.43
CA PHE A 206 -4.23 30.12 -7.48
C PHE A 206 -4.37 30.96 -6.22
N SER A 207 -4.47 30.33 -5.05
CA SER A 207 -4.34 31.04 -3.77
C SER A 207 -2.89 31.44 -3.51
N LEU A 208 -1.95 30.57 -3.90
CA LEU A 208 -0.51 30.75 -3.83
C LEU A 208 0.13 30.19 -5.11
N ASP A 209 0.92 31.00 -5.81
CA ASP A 209 1.80 30.57 -6.88
C ASP A 209 3.25 30.80 -6.46
N GLY A 210 3.94 29.70 -6.12
CA GLY A 210 5.36 29.65 -5.78
C GLY A 210 6.13 28.70 -6.68
N ASN A 211 5.80 28.67 -7.98
CA ASN A 211 6.57 27.89 -8.95
C ASN A 211 8.07 28.23 -8.90
N GLY A 212 8.91 27.23 -8.68
CA GLY A 212 10.37 27.41 -8.57
C GLY A 212 10.84 28.23 -7.36
N LEU A 213 10.00 28.39 -6.34
CA LEU A 213 10.36 29.01 -5.05
C LEU A 213 11.58 28.30 -4.43
N HIS A 214 12.54 29.07 -3.90
CA HIS A 214 13.65 28.55 -3.12
C HIS A 214 13.64 29.12 -1.70
N VAL A 215 13.57 28.23 -0.71
CA VAL A 215 13.52 28.56 0.72
C VAL A 215 14.74 27.95 1.41
N GLY A 216 15.65 28.79 1.89
CA GLY A 216 16.86 28.37 2.63
C GLY A 216 16.56 27.79 4.02
N GLY A 217 15.35 28.03 4.53
CA GLY A 217 14.86 27.42 5.78
C GLY A 217 13.61 26.55 5.58
N ASN A 218 12.65 26.68 6.49
CA ASN A 218 11.37 25.99 6.47
C ASN A 218 10.33 26.74 5.63
N LEU A 219 9.49 26.00 4.90
CA LEU A 219 8.23 26.49 4.36
C LEU A 219 7.09 26.06 5.30
N SER A 220 6.58 27.00 6.10
CA SER A 220 5.67 26.70 7.21
C SER A 220 4.26 27.27 6.98
N CYS A 221 3.31 26.39 6.69
CA CYS A 221 1.87 26.66 6.57
C CYS A 221 1.11 25.95 7.69
N VAL A 222 1.43 26.30 8.94
CA VAL A 222 0.96 25.63 10.17
C VAL A 222 -0.08 26.49 10.91
N PRO A 223 -0.73 26.01 12.00
CA PRO A 223 -1.62 26.86 12.79
C PRO A 223 -0.81 27.89 13.58
N SER A 224 -1.38 29.08 13.77
CA SER A 224 -0.93 30.03 14.79
C SER A 224 -1.70 29.81 16.09
N LYS A 225 -1.42 30.62 17.11
CA LYS A 225 -2.21 30.63 18.36
C LYS A 225 -3.67 31.06 18.13
N GLU A 226 -3.94 31.80 17.07
CA GLU A 226 -5.25 32.41 16.80
C GLU A 226 -6.10 31.57 15.86
N ARG A 227 -5.49 30.97 14.83
CA ARG A 227 -6.22 30.23 13.78
C ARG A 227 -5.32 29.27 13.02
N ARG A 228 -5.96 28.29 12.37
CA ARG A 228 -5.29 27.38 11.41
C ARG A 228 -4.95 28.09 10.11
N PHE A 229 -3.90 27.64 9.42
CA PHE A 229 -3.66 28.01 8.03
C PHE A 229 -4.81 27.49 7.14
N ARG A 230 -5.34 28.35 6.27
CA ARG A 230 -6.42 28.02 5.33
C ARG A 230 -6.07 28.51 3.93
N SER A 231 -6.23 27.64 2.94
CA SER A 231 -6.12 27.98 1.53
C SER A 231 -7.39 27.56 0.79
N THR A 232 -8.06 28.52 0.15
CA THR A 232 -9.16 28.27 -0.80
C THR A 232 -8.69 28.69 -2.18
N GLY A 233 -8.66 27.75 -3.11
CA GLY A 233 -7.96 27.89 -4.39
C GLY A 233 -6.74 26.95 -4.47
N MET A 234 -6.11 26.89 -5.63
CA MET A 234 -5.00 25.97 -5.87
C MET A 234 -3.69 26.54 -5.29
N MET A 235 -3.02 25.75 -4.46
CA MET A 235 -1.67 26.03 -4.00
C MET A 235 -0.66 25.41 -4.98
N PHE A 236 0.05 26.23 -5.75
CA PHE A 236 0.91 25.81 -6.85
C PHE A 236 2.39 26.02 -6.49
N LEU A 237 3.09 24.94 -6.15
CA LEU A 237 4.48 24.92 -5.71
C LEU A 237 5.36 23.95 -6.52
N PRO A 238 5.17 23.76 -7.85
CA PRO A 238 6.02 22.84 -8.58
C PRO A 238 7.46 23.33 -8.63
N SER A 239 8.39 22.39 -8.63
CA SER A 239 9.84 22.63 -8.68
C SER A 239 10.40 23.50 -7.55
N ALA A 240 9.61 23.73 -6.50
CA ALA A 240 10.08 24.45 -5.32
C ALA A 240 11.19 23.65 -4.62
N THR A 241 12.14 24.36 -4.01
CA THR A 241 13.24 23.79 -3.23
C THR A 241 13.17 24.36 -1.82
N VAL A 242 13.13 23.47 -0.83
CA VAL A 242 13.08 23.81 0.59
C VAL A 242 14.26 23.10 1.27
N ASP A 243 15.19 23.89 1.80
CA ASP A 243 16.45 23.35 2.33
C ASP A 243 16.28 22.71 3.72
N SER A 244 15.10 22.86 4.33
CA SER A 244 14.70 22.21 5.59
C SER A 244 13.33 21.53 5.42
N ASP A 245 12.33 21.78 6.29
CA ASP A 245 11.03 21.13 6.29
C ASP A 245 9.97 21.91 5.49
N PHE A 246 9.10 21.19 4.79
CA PHE A 246 7.84 21.72 4.27
C PHE A 246 6.68 21.23 5.14
N SER A 247 5.93 22.16 5.74
CA SER A 247 4.95 21.83 6.78
C SER A 247 3.58 22.44 6.48
N LEU A 248 2.56 21.57 6.39
CA LEU A 248 1.13 21.89 6.31
C LEU A 248 0.38 21.27 7.50
N ARG A 249 1.05 21.11 8.65
CA ARG A 249 0.42 20.59 9.87
C ARG A 249 -0.84 21.36 10.20
N GLY A 250 -1.95 20.68 10.51
CA GLY A 250 -3.21 21.33 10.87
C GLY A 250 -3.85 22.23 9.79
N ALA A 251 -3.29 22.29 8.58
CA ALA A 251 -3.78 23.15 7.51
C ALA A 251 -5.14 22.68 6.97
N SER A 252 -5.92 23.60 6.41
CA SER A 252 -7.13 23.31 5.63
C SER A 252 -6.94 23.73 4.18
N LEU A 253 -7.02 22.79 3.25
CA LEU A 253 -6.93 23.06 1.83
C LEU A 253 -8.26 22.76 1.14
N VAL A 254 -8.79 23.75 0.43
CA VAL A 254 -10.00 23.62 -0.39
C VAL A 254 -9.61 23.96 -1.83
N PRO A 255 -9.87 23.07 -2.81
CA PRO A 255 -9.49 23.31 -4.20
C PRO A 255 -10.26 24.49 -4.78
N ALA A 256 -9.83 24.97 -5.96
CA ALA A 256 -10.58 25.96 -6.70
C ALA A 256 -11.97 25.41 -7.08
N SER A 257 -13.02 26.24 -6.96
CA SER A 257 -14.41 25.91 -7.27
C SER A 257 -14.85 26.38 -8.67
N GLY A 258 -13.99 27.12 -9.37
CA GLY A 258 -14.25 27.60 -10.73
C GLY A 258 -13.99 26.55 -11.80
N ASP A 259 -14.78 26.61 -12.88
CA ASP A 259 -14.52 25.89 -14.14
C ASP A 259 -13.25 26.50 -14.75
N GLN A 260 -12.07 26.04 -14.32
CA GLN A 260 -10.79 26.57 -14.82
C GLN A 260 -10.78 26.47 -16.35
N ASP A 261 -10.43 27.58 -17.00
CA ASP A 261 -10.68 27.88 -18.40
C ASP A 261 -10.45 26.73 -19.39
N ARG A 262 -11.27 26.76 -20.44
CA ARG A 262 -11.40 25.79 -21.55
C ARG A 262 -10.09 25.46 -22.32
N HIS A 263 -8.96 26.08 -22.00
CA HIS A 263 -7.68 25.88 -22.69
C HIS A 263 -6.85 24.69 -22.17
N HIS A 264 -6.94 24.32 -20.89
CA HIS A 264 -6.19 23.17 -20.34
C HIS A 264 -7.00 21.86 -20.26
N ARG A 265 -8.29 21.86 -20.62
CA ARG A 265 -9.12 20.64 -20.67
C ARG A 265 -8.62 19.58 -21.66
N GLN A 266 -7.74 19.96 -22.60
CA GLN A 266 -7.11 19.02 -23.54
C GLN A 266 -5.88 18.31 -22.95
N GLU A 267 -5.33 18.78 -21.82
CA GLU A 267 -4.21 18.11 -21.15
C GLU A 267 -4.72 16.98 -20.25
N ARG A 268 -4.44 15.74 -20.65
CA ARG A 268 -4.81 14.51 -19.93
C ARG A 268 -4.25 14.44 -18.49
N TYR A 269 -3.36 15.36 -18.10
CA TYR A 269 -2.67 15.39 -16.81
C TYR A 269 -3.14 16.51 -15.88
N PHE A 270 -4.03 17.41 -16.32
CA PHE A 270 -4.57 18.47 -15.49
C PHE A 270 -5.52 17.90 -14.42
N ASP A 271 -5.29 18.27 -13.15
CA ASP A 271 -6.13 17.85 -12.02
C ASP A 271 -6.99 19.05 -11.55
N PRO A 272 -8.25 19.15 -12.02
CA PRO A 272 -9.12 20.30 -11.71
C PRO A 272 -9.51 20.35 -10.23
N ARG A 273 -9.34 19.24 -9.48
CA ARG A 273 -9.67 19.14 -8.05
C ARG A 273 -8.42 19.29 -7.18
N ALA A 274 -7.26 19.65 -7.74
CA ALA A 274 -6.05 19.83 -6.94
C ALA A 274 -6.15 21.03 -6.01
N ALA A 275 -5.97 20.78 -4.72
CA ALA A 275 -5.79 21.81 -3.71
C ALA A 275 -4.30 22.15 -3.53
N LEU A 276 -3.41 21.19 -3.77
CA LEU A 276 -1.96 21.35 -3.77
C LEU A 276 -1.33 20.63 -4.97
N ILE A 277 -0.49 21.35 -5.71
CA ILE A 277 0.44 20.78 -6.70
C ILE A 277 1.86 21.16 -6.30
N ALA A 278 2.68 20.18 -5.92
CA ALA A 278 4.09 20.33 -5.57
C ALA A 278 4.98 19.36 -6.38
N ASP A 279 4.68 19.21 -7.66
CA ASP A 279 5.40 18.32 -8.56
C ASP A 279 6.87 18.72 -8.67
N ARG A 280 7.77 17.74 -8.65
CA ARG A 280 9.24 17.92 -8.73
C ARG A 280 9.82 18.80 -7.62
N MET A 281 9.08 18.99 -6.53
CA MET A 281 9.59 19.68 -5.35
C MET A 281 10.78 18.89 -4.76
N ARG A 282 11.75 19.63 -4.22
CA ARG A 282 12.84 19.06 -3.42
C ARG A 282 12.75 19.61 -2.01
N VAL A 283 12.68 18.72 -1.03
CA VAL A 283 12.67 19.06 0.40
C VAL A 283 13.80 18.29 1.04
N SER A 284 14.78 18.96 1.63
CA SER A 284 15.91 18.27 2.28
C SER A 284 15.47 17.59 3.58
N GLY A 285 14.50 18.17 4.28
CA GLY A 285 13.90 17.62 5.48
C GLY A 285 12.59 16.85 5.22
N ASN A 286 11.66 16.96 6.17
CA ASN A 286 10.37 16.28 6.16
C ASN A 286 9.31 17.06 5.36
N VAL A 287 8.36 16.31 4.79
CA VAL A 287 7.08 16.86 4.34
C VAL A 287 6.02 16.47 5.36
N ASN A 288 5.44 17.45 6.05
CA ASN A 288 4.52 17.25 7.15
C ASN A 288 3.08 17.62 6.76
N LEU A 289 2.23 16.61 6.56
CA LEU A 289 0.79 16.68 6.30
C LEU A 289 0.01 16.00 7.44
N ASP A 290 0.48 16.13 8.68
CA ASP A 290 -0.06 15.46 9.87
C ASP A 290 -0.74 16.44 10.84
N GLN A 291 -1.12 15.95 12.03
CA GLN A 291 -1.66 16.77 13.13
C GLN A 291 -2.89 17.61 12.73
N GLY A 292 -3.91 16.97 12.16
CA GLY A 292 -5.17 17.64 11.78
C GLY A 292 -5.12 18.34 10.41
N PHE A 293 -4.17 17.97 9.55
CA PHE A 293 -4.21 18.36 8.14
C PHE A 293 -5.49 17.86 7.48
N GLU A 294 -6.17 18.76 6.75
CA GLU A 294 -7.39 18.47 6.01
C GLU A 294 -7.32 18.99 4.57
N SER A 295 -7.77 18.16 3.63
CA SER A 295 -7.94 18.58 2.23
C SER A 295 -9.24 18.03 1.65
N THR A 296 -10.02 18.88 0.98
CA THR A 296 -11.19 18.44 0.17
C THR A 296 -10.85 18.26 -1.31
N GLY A 297 -9.61 18.54 -1.70
CA GLY A 297 -9.07 18.35 -3.04
C GLY A 297 -7.86 17.43 -3.07
N THR A 298 -7.35 17.15 -4.27
CA THR A 298 -6.15 16.35 -4.47
C THR A 298 -4.93 17.02 -3.87
N VAL A 299 -4.09 16.25 -3.18
CA VAL A 299 -2.71 16.62 -2.88
C VAL A 299 -1.80 15.86 -3.85
N ARG A 300 -1.21 16.61 -4.78
CA ARG A 300 -0.38 16.09 -5.86
C ARG A 300 1.06 16.51 -5.65
N VAL A 301 1.94 15.52 -5.49
CA VAL A 301 3.38 15.71 -5.27
C VAL A 301 4.09 14.65 -6.09
N VAL A 302 4.18 14.83 -7.41
CA VAL A 302 4.74 13.82 -8.34
C VAL A 302 6.21 14.08 -8.60
N ASN A 303 7.04 13.02 -8.70
CA ASN A 303 8.48 13.10 -8.97
C ASN A 303 9.25 14.00 -7.98
N ALA A 304 8.78 14.12 -6.74
CA ALA A 304 9.45 14.90 -5.70
C ALA A 304 10.56 14.10 -5.02
N ARG A 305 11.52 14.82 -4.44
CA ARG A 305 12.55 14.25 -3.56
C ARG A 305 12.36 14.79 -2.15
N ILE A 306 12.20 13.88 -1.19
CA ILE A 306 12.02 14.18 0.22
C ILE A 306 13.17 13.52 0.98
N GLY A 307 14.09 14.33 1.51
CA GLY A 307 15.28 13.85 2.25
C GLY A 307 14.94 13.31 3.65
N GLY A 308 13.80 13.68 4.20
CA GLY A 308 13.24 13.14 5.45
C GLY A 308 12.04 12.21 5.23
N SER A 309 11.09 12.25 6.17
CA SER A 309 9.85 11.46 6.10
C SER A 309 8.71 12.23 5.47
N LEU A 310 7.78 11.50 4.85
CA LEU A 310 6.45 12.00 4.47
C LEU A 310 5.45 11.61 5.55
N ARG A 311 4.93 12.60 6.29
CA ARG A 311 4.02 12.37 7.43
C ARG A 311 2.60 12.77 7.09
N LEU A 312 1.67 11.86 7.33
CA LEU A 312 0.23 11.94 7.08
C LEU A 312 -0.56 11.43 8.31
N THR A 313 0.09 11.32 9.47
CA THR A 313 -0.52 10.78 10.69
C THR A 313 -1.76 11.58 11.08
N GLY A 314 -2.91 10.90 11.14
CA GLY A 314 -4.21 11.51 11.46
C GLY A 314 -4.73 12.49 10.40
N ALA A 315 -4.13 12.54 9.21
CA ALA A 315 -4.60 13.38 8.10
C ALA A 315 -6.00 12.97 7.65
N ARG A 316 -6.82 13.95 7.26
CA ARG A 316 -8.13 13.71 6.64
C ARG A 316 -8.17 14.30 5.23
N ILE A 317 -8.21 13.45 4.22
CA ILE A 317 -8.32 13.87 2.82
C ILE A 317 -9.62 13.30 2.28
N ASP A 318 -10.58 14.16 1.96
CA ASP A 318 -11.95 13.75 1.71
C ASP A 318 -12.50 14.38 0.43
N LEU A 319 -12.40 13.65 -0.68
CA LEU A 319 -12.93 14.09 -1.97
C LEU A 319 -14.44 13.91 -2.11
N SER A 320 -15.12 13.44 -1.06
CA SER A 320 -16.57 13.25 -1.06
C SER A 320 -17.33 14.50 -0.59
N ASP A 321 -16.61 15.55 -0.20
CA ASP A 321 -17.18 16.75 0.42
C ASP A 321 -17.94 16.41 1.73
N GLY A 322 -17.36 15.54 2.56
CA GLY A 322 -17.88 15.16 3.88
C GLY A 322 -18.93 14.04 3.88
N ARG A 323 -19.24 13.45 2.72
CA ARG A 323 -20.24 12.38 2.56
C ARG A 323 -19.72 10.98 2.88
N GLU A 324 -18.40 10.78 2.92
CA GLU A 324 -17.79 9.49 3.22
C GLU A 324 -17.81 9.23 4.74
N PRO A 325 -18.49 8.17 5.20
CA PRO A 325 -18.62 7.90 6.64
C PRO A 325 -17.35 7.35 7.28
N PHE A 326 -16.36 6.88 6.49
CA PHE A 326 -15.17 6.17 6.98
C PHE A 326 -15.50 4.97 7.89
N ALA A 327 -16.67 4.36 7.66
CA ALA A 327 -17.15 3.21 8.39
C ALA A 327 -17.97 2.32 7.44
N GLU A 328 -18.13 1.05 7.81
CA GLU A 328 -19.13 0.19 7.17
C GLU A 328 -20.47 0.48 7.84
N ILE A 329 -21.40 1.06 7.08
CA ILE A 329 -22.76 1.29 7.53
C ILE A 329 -23.69 0.38 6.71
N PRO A 330 -24.21 -0.72 7.29
CA PRO A 330 -25.10 -1.65 6.60
C PRO A 330 -26.29 -0.93 5.97
N GLY A 331 -26.68 -1.35 4.77
CA GLY A 331 -27.85 -0.80 4.06
C GLY A 331 -27.67 0.58 3.42
N THR A 332 -26.51 1.24 3.60
CA THR A 332 -26.26 2.56 2.99
C THR A 332 -25.40 2.46 1.73
N LYS A 333 -25.76 3.26 0.72
CA LYS A 333 -24.95 3.45 -0.49
C LYS A 333 -23.98 4.60 -0.27
N ALA A 334 -22.85 4.32 0.39
CA ALA A 334 -21.79 5.29 0.59
C ALA A 334 -21.15 5.74 -0.76
N PRO A 335 -20.59 6.97 -0.83
CA PRO A 335 -20.03 7.53 -2.07
C PRO A 335 -18.83 6.71 -2.60
N GLY A 336 -18.61 6.76 -3.92
CA GLY A 336 -17.52 6.07 -4.60
C GLY A 336 -17.99 5.14 -5.74
N PRO A 337 -17.10 4.78 -6.69
CA PRO A 337 -15.69 5.15 -6.74
C PRO A 337 -15.52 6.64 -7.07
N TYR A 338 -14.45 7.24 -6.59
CA TYR A 338 -14.10 8.63 -6.89
C TYR A 338 -13.33 8.68 -8.20
N ASP A 339 -13.64 9.66 -9.06
CA ASP A 339 -12.95 9.83 -10.34
C ASP A 339 -11.53 10.41 -10.18
N TYR A 340 -11.32 11.16 -9.09
CA TYR A 340 -10.08 11.86 -8.79
C TYR A 340 -9.21 11.13 -7.76
N ARG A 341 -7.95 11.53 -7.67
CA ARG A 341 -6.96 10.98 -6.76
C ARG A 341 -6.96 11.81 -5.48
N ALA A 342 -7.06 11.18 -4.31
CA ALA A 342 -6.91 11.92 -3.07
C ALA A 342 -5.44 12.32 -2.87
N LEU A 343 -4.53 11.36 -3.08
CA LEU A 343 -3.09 11.58 -3.04
C LEU A 343 -2.44 11.04 -4.31
N HIS A 344 -1.54 11.82 -4.89
CA HIS A 344 -0.78 11.43 -6.07
C HIS A 344 0.71 11.68 -5.86
N PHE A 345 1.45 10.60 -5.58
CA PHE A 345 2.89 10.63 -5.28
C PHE A 345 3.75 9.87 -6.28
N ASP A 346 3.26 9.62 -7.49
CA ASP A 346 3.98 8.80 -8.48
C ASP A 346 5.42 9.31 -8.68
N GLY A 347 6.39 8.39 -8.71
CA GLY A 347 7.81 8.70 -8.93
C GLY A 347 8.54 9.37 -7.76
N CYS A 348 7.91 9.51 -6.60
CA CYS A 348 8.57 10.12 -5.43
C CYS A 348 9.68 9.26 -4.85
N GLN A 349 10.74 9.95 -4.41
CA GLN A 349 11.85 9.39 -3.65
C GLN A 349 11.80 9.94 -2.23
N ILE A 350 11.65 9.05 -1.24
CA ILE A 350 11.57 9.37 0.18
C ILE A 350 12.74 8.68 0.87
N ASP A 351 13.69 9.47 1.37
CA ASP A 351 14.92 8.94 1.96
C ASP A 351 14.70 8.33 3.35
N ALA A 352 13.61 8.68 4.03
CA ALA A 352 13.12 7.98 5.21
C ALA A 352 11.84 7.17 4.88
N GLY A 353 10.78 7.31 5.67
CA GLY A 353 9.54 6.53 5.55
C GLY A 353 8.31 7.36 5.22
N LEU A 354 7.20 6.67 4.97
CA LEU A 354 5.86 7.24 4.82
C LEU A 354 5.01 6.83 6.04
N ASP A 355 4.54 7.79 6.82
CA ASP A 355 3.72 7.53 8.01
C ASP A 355 2.30 8.08 7.82
N ALA A 356 1.35 7.21 7.54
CA ALA A 356 -0.08 7.52 7.39
C ALA A 356 -0.94 6.85 8.48
N ARG A 357 -0.39 6.68 9.69
CA ARG A 357 -1.12 6.11 10.84
C ARG A 357 -2.41 6.88 11.11
N ASN A 358 -3.52 6.17 11.32
CA ASN A 358 -4.84 6.72 11.59
C ASN A 358 -5.34 7.74 10.54
N ALA A 359 -4.75 7.76 9.34
CA ALA A 359 -5.21 8.64 8.27
C ALA A 359 -6.59 8.21 7.77
N ARG A 360 -7.42 9.19 7.36
CA ARG A 360 -8.73 8.97 6.75
C ARG A 360 -8.73 9.55 5.35
N ILE A 361 -8.76 8.68 4.34
CA ILE A 361 -8.58 9.08 2.94
C ILE A 361 -9.75 8.57 2.10
N ALA A 362 -10.53 9.48 1.51
CA ALA A 362 -11.59 9.17 0.56
C ALA A 362 -11.17 9.62 -0.85
N GLY A 363 -10.84 8.63 -1.70
CA GLY A 363 -10.25 8.80 -3.03
C GLY A 363 -9.10 7.82 -3.27
N GLN A 364 -8.57 7.80 -4.50
CA GLN A 364 -7.44 6.93 -4.83
C GLN A 364 -6.12 7.47 -4.27
N LEU A 365 -5.30 6.57 -3.70
CA LEU A 365 -3.91 6.76 -3.34
C LEU A 365 -3.01 6.19 -4.44
N ARG A 366 -2.21 7.04 -5.09
CA ARG A 366 -1.27 6.60 -6.14
C ARG A 366 0.17 6.69 -5.68
N LEU A 367 0.85 5.55 -5.71
CA LEU A 367 2.22 5.33 -5.26
C LEU A 367 3.03 4.57 -6.34
N VAL A 368 2.77 4.84 -7.62
CA VAL A 368 3.46 4.14 -8.72
C VAL A 368 4.90 4.63 -8.82
N ASP A 369 5.86 3.71 -8.94
CA ASP A 369 7.29 4.02 -8.99
C ASP A 369 7.80 4.84 -7.78
N VAL A 370 7.15 4.68 -6.62
CA VAL A 370 7.58 5.33 -5.38
C VAL A 370 8.63 4.47 -4.68
N THR A 371 9.70 5.11 -4.22
CA THR A 371 10.72 4.50 -3.37
C THR A 371 10.75 5.18 -2.01
N ALA A 372 10.50 4.43 -0.95
CA ALA A 372 10.76 4.82 0.43
C ALA A 372 11.92 3.97 0.99
N ARG A 373 13.01 4.57 1.47
CA ARG A 373 14.12 3.75 2.01
C ARG A 373 13.81 3.17 3.38
N GLY A 374 12.96 3.85 4.16
CA GLY A 374 12.48 3.41 5.47
C GLY A 374 11.21 2.57 5.38
N SER A 375 10.44 2.51 6.46
CA SER A 375 9.15 1.83 6.51
C SER A 375 8.00 2.69 6.01
N VAL A 376 6.93 2.03 5.58
CA VAL A 376 5.65 2.64 5.22
C VAL A 376 4.57 2.13 6.15
N THR A 377 3.82 3.04 6.77
CA THR A 377 2.86 2.69 7.83
C THR A 377 1.47 3.27 7.55
N PHE A 378 0.46 2.42 7.60
CA PHE A 378 -0.97 2.71 7.48
C PHE A 378 -1.77 2.14 8.67
N ASP A 379 -1.12 1.88 9.80
CA ASP A 379 -1.78 1.31 10.98
C ASP A 379 -3.00 2.14 11.39
N GLY A 380 -4.14 1.47 11.59
CA GLY A 380 -5.41 2.09 11.96
C GLY A 380 -6.00 3.06 10.92
N ALA A 381 -5.42 3.15 9.72
CA ALA A 381 -5.93 4.03 8.67
C ALA A 381 -7.26 3.50 8.10
N VAL A 382 -8.09 4.43 7.65
CA VAL A 382 -9.32 4.12 6.91
C VAL A 382 -9.21 4.71 5.52
N LEU A 383 -9.14 3.83 4.52
CA LEU A 383 -8.91 4.19 3.13
C LEU A 383 -10.13 3.79 2.29
N SER A 384 -10.75 4.73 1.61
CA SER A 384 -12.02 4.52 0.92
C SER A 384 -11.98 4.99 -0.53
N ASN A 385 -12.24 4.06 -1.44
CA ASN A 385 -12.53 4.30 -2.84
C ASN A 385 -13.45 3.18 -3.30
N ARG A 386 -14.66 3.14 -2.72
CA ARG A 386 -15.59 2.01 -2.78
C ARG A 386 -15.82 1.57 -4.23
N ASN A 387 -15.65 0.27 -4.50
CA ASN A 387 -15.74 -0.30 -5.86
C ASN A 387 -14.68 0.21 -6.87
N GLY A 388 -13.67 0.94 -6.40
CA GLY A 388 -12.47 1.35 -7.14
C GLY A 388 -11.18 0.83 -6.49
N ASP A 389 -10.04 1.33 -6.98
CA ASP A 389 -8.73 1.02 -6.41
C ASP A 389 -8.38 2.09 -5.38
N VAL A 390 -8.18 1.67 -4.15
CA VAL A 390 -7.82 2.56 -3.03
C VAL A 390 -6.33 2.85 -3.07
N ILE A 391 -5.49 1.83 -3.25
CA ILE A 391 -4.05 1.98 -3.43
C ILE A 391 -3.67 1.39 -4.80
N GLU A 392 -2.98 2.18 -5.63
CA GLU A 392 -2.23 1.70 -6.79
C GLU A 392 -0.75 2.02 -6.58
N GLY A 393 0.02 1.02 -6.17
CA GLY A 393 1.47 1.08 -5.95
C GLY A 393 2.20 0.06 -6.80
N ARG A 394 2.15 0.23 -8.12
CA ARG A 394 2.92 -0.60 -9.06
C ARG A 394 4.40 -0.25 -8.98
N ARG A 395 5.27 -1.26 -8.89
CA ARG A 395 6.72 -1.06 -8.71
C ARG A 395 7.03 -0.16 -7.51
N PHE A 396 6.24 -0.33 -6.46
CA PHE A 396 6.44 0.35 -5.19
C PHE A 396 7.57 -0.32 -4.41
N THR A 397 8.49 0.46 -3.86
CA THR A 397 9.62 -0.06 -3.08
C THR A 397 9.62 0.56 -1.68
N THR A 398 9.76 -0.28 -0.66
CA THR A 398 10.01 0.11 0.73
C THR A 398 11.21 -0.67 1.26
N GLY A 399 12.21 0.01 1.82
CA GLY A 399 13.39 -0.66 2.39
C GLY A 399 13.11 -1.34 3.73
N GLY A 400 12.07 -0.89 4.45
CA GLY A 400 11.64 -1.46 5.72
C GLY A 400 10.38 -2.31 5.61
N ASN A 401 9.49 -2.13 6.58
CA ASN A 401 8.17 -2.78 6.59
C ASN A 401 7.16 -1.98 5.76
N PHE A 402 6.12 -2.67 5.30
CA PHE A 402 4.83 -2.10 4.97
C PHE A 402 3.85 -2.55 6.06
N ASP A 403 3.61 -1.69 7.04
CA ASP A 403 2.74 -1.97 8.20
C ASP A 403 1.35 -1.37 7.96
N ALA A 404 0.30 -2.17 7.91
CA ALA A 404 -1.09 -1.73 7.78
C ALA A 404 -2.00 -2.49 8.75
N ARG A 405 -1.60 -2.51 10.02
CA ARG A 405 -2.28 -3.24 11.09
C ARG A 405 -3.59 -2.55 11.43
N GLY A 406 -4.68 -3.31 11.49
CA GLY A 406 -6.02 -2.76 11.77
C GLY A 406 -6.54 -1.80 10.70
N VAL A 407 -5.96 -1.80 9.48
CA VAL A 407 -6.40 -0.95 8.38
C VAL A 407 -7.81 -1.34 7.94
N THR A 408 -8.66 -0.36 7.64
CA THR A 408 -9.95 -0.59 6.98
C THR A 408 -9.89 -0.05 5.56
N VAL A 409 -10.08 -0.92 4.58
CA VAL A 409 -10.01 -0.59 3.15
C VAL A 409 -11.37 -0.87 2.49
N PHE A 410 -11.97 0.18 1.94
CA PHE A 410 -13.15 0.09 1.08
C PHE A 410 -12.74 0.20 -0.40
N GLY A 411 -12.34 -0.93 -1.00
CA GLY A 411 -11.85 -1.00 -2.38
C GLY A 411 -10.67 -1.98 -2.51
N SER A 412 -9.87 -1.83 -3.56
CA SER A 412 -8.73 -2.73 -3.86
C SER A 412 -7.38 -2.10 -3.53
N VAL A 413 -6.46 -2.89 -2.97
CA VAL A 413 -5.03 -2.57 -2.81
C VAL A 413 -4.24 -3.32 -3.87
N LEU A 414 -3.60 -2.58 -4.77
CA LEU A 414 -2.83 -3.12 -5.88
C LEU A 414 -1.36 -2.75 -5.70
N LEU A 415 -0.53 -3.75 -5.41
CA LEU A 415 0.92 -3.65 -5.25
C LEU A 415 1.65 -4.65 -6.17
N PRO A 416 1.37 -4.65 -7.49
CA PRO A 416 2.06 -5.54 -8.41
C PRO A 416 3.53 -5.14 -8.54
N ASP A 417 4.41 -6.13 -8.54
CA ASP A 417 5.87 -5.94 -8.67
C ASP A 417 6.43 -5.03 -7.57
N ALA A 418 5.83 -5.06 -6.37
CA ALA A 418 6.33 -4.32 -5.23
C ALA A 418 7.53 -5.04 -4.58
N ASP A 419 8.48 -4.26 -4.06
CA ASP A 419 9.66 -4.74 -3.34
C ASP A 419 9.62 -4.24 -1.89
N ILE A 420 9.43 -5.15 -0.95
CA ILE A 420 9.26 -4.86 0.48
C ILE A 420 10.42 -5.51 1.22
N GLY A 421 11.33 -4.68 1.76
CA GLY A 421 12.60 -5.14 2.33
C GLY A 421 12.45 -6.07 3.54
N ALA A 422 11.39 -5.91 4.33
CA ALA A 422 11.10 -6.76 5.49
C ALA A 422 9.70 -7.38 5.43
N ASN A 423 8.73 -6.83 6.17
CA ASN A 423 7.40 -7.44 6.33
C ASN A 423 6.32 -6.65 5.60
N LEU A 424 5.34 -7.34 5.03
CA LEU A 424 4.03 -6.80 4.69
C LEU A 424 3.01 -7.26 5.74
N ASP A 425 2.71 -6.39 6.70
CA ASP A 425 1.85 -6.70 7.84
C ASP A 425 0.45 -6.11 7.67
N LEU A 426 -0.52 -6.95 7.32
CA LEU A 426 -1.94 -6.60 7.19
C LEU A 426 -2.77 -7.12 8.36
N ARG A 427 -2.14 -7.45 9.51
CA ARG A 427 -2.82 -8.06 10.66
C ARG A 427 -4.05 -7.26 11.09
N ALA A 428 -5.15 -7.94 11.38
CA ALA A 428 -6.43 -7.34 11.76
C ALA A 428 -7.01 -6.35 10.70
N GLY A 429 -6.53 -6.42 9.45
CA GLY A 429 -7.03 -5.59 8.36
C GLY A 429 -8.40 -6.03 7.85
N ARG A 430 -9.21 -5.08 7.40
CA ARG A 430 -10.58 -5.29 6.91
C ARG A 430 -10.75 -4.75 5.50
N PHE A 431 -10.88 -5.64 4.53
CA PHE A 431 -10.94 -5.31 3.11
C PHE A 431 -12.31 -5.64 2.53
N VAL A 432 -13.09 -4.59 2.23
CA VAL A 432 -14.47 -4.70 1.77
C VAL A 432 -14.68 -3.94 0.47
N ASN A 433 -15.76 -4.26 -0.26
CA ASN A 433 -16.17 -3.58 -1.50
C ASN A 433 -15.05 -3.42 -2.55
N PRO A 434 -14.35 -4.51 -2.94
CA PRO A 434 -13.22 -4.45 -3.86
C PRO A 434 -13.59 -3.82 -5.21
N GLY A 435 -12.56 -3.29 -5.87
CA GLY A 435 -12.62 -2.62 -7.15
C GLY A 435 -13.28 -3.44 -8.26
N ARG A 436 -13.64 -2.80 -9.37
CA ARG A 436 -14.10 -3.47 -10.59
C ARG A 436 -13.18 -3.16 -11.76
N TYR A 437 -12.93 -4.13 -12.62
CA TYR A 437 -12.27 -3.86 -13.89
C TYR A 437 -13.21 -3.05 -14.80
N ARG A 438 -12.66 -2.05 -15.51
CA ARG A 438 -13.46 -1.16 -16.36
C ARG A 438 -14.11 -1.90 -17.54
N ARG A 439 -13.45 -2.92 -18.09
CA ARG A 439 -13.86 -3.60 -19.33
C ARG A 439 -15.01 -4.60 -19.13
N ASP A 440 -14.90 -5.47 -18.14
CA ASP A 440 -15.85 -6.58 -17.92
C ASP A 440 -16.66 -6.47 -16.61
N ARG A 441 -16.39 -5.42 -15.81
CA ARG A 441 -17.00 -5.17 -14.48
C ARG A 441 -16.81 -6.29 -13.46
N SER A 442 -15.92 -7.25 -13.74
CA SER A 442 -15.53 -8.29 -12.80
C SER A 442 -14.83 -7.69 -11.59
N ARG A 443 -14.93 -8.36 -10.44
CA ARG A 443 -14.29 -7.88 -9.21
C ARG A 443 -12.78 -8.03 -9.30
N LYS A 444 -12.07 -6.98 -8.91
CA LYS A 444 -10.64 -7.01 -8.65
C LYS A 444 -10.35 -7.73 -7.33
N PRO A 445 -9.11 -8.18 -7.11
CA PRO A 445 -8.67 -8.65 -5.81
C PRO A 445 -8.84 -7.57 -4.73
N SER A 446 -9.09 -7.98 -3.49
CA SER A 446 -8.97 -7.08 -2.34
C SER A 446 -7.52 -6.66 -2.14
N VAL A 447 -6.60 -7.60 -2.30
CA VAL A 447 -5.15 -7.39 -2.22
C VAL A 447 -4.49 -8.10 -3.41
N ASP A 448 -3.70 -7.37 -4.19
CA ASP A 448 -2.97 -7.90 -5.35
C ASP A 448 -1.47 -7.64 -5.20
N LEU A 449 -0.72 -8.71 -4.95
CA LEU A 449 0.73 -8.75 -4.72
C LEU A 449 1.44 -9.56 -5.83
N ARG A 450 0.86 -9.62 -7.03
CA ARG A 450 1.45 -10.40 -8.13
C ARG A 450 2.90 -9.97 -8.38
N VAL A 451 3.80 -10.95 -8.47
CA VAL A 451 5.23 -10.73 -8.73
C VAL A 451 5.93 -9.85 -7.67
N ALA A 452 5.31 -9.64 -6.50
CA ALA A 452 5.95 -8.90 -5.42
C ALA A 452 7.06 -9.72 -4.75
N ARG A 453 8.07 -9.03 -4.22
CA ARG A 453 9.15 -9.58 -3.41
C ARG A 453 9.03 -9.04 -1.99
N ILE A 454 8.95 -9.94 -1.01
CA ILE A 454 8.81 -9.60 0.42
C ILE A 454 9.95 -10.28 1.16
N GLY A 455 10.86 -9.50 1.75
CA GLY A 455 12.11 -10.01 2.30
C GLY A 455 11.93 -10.99 3.47
N ARG A 456 10.86 -10.83 4.25
CA ARG A 456 10.54 -11.69 5.40
C ARG A 456 9.12 -12.21 5.34
N ASP A 457 8.15 -11.47 5.87
CA ASP A 457 6.83 -12.03 6.15
C ASP A 457 5.69 -11.33 5.41
N LEU A 458 4.78 -12.13 4.85
CA LEU A 458 3.44 -11.70 4.46
C LEU A 458 2.45 -12.12 5.54
N VAL A 459 1.89 -11.14 6.26
CA VAL A 459 0.99 -11.38 7.39
C VAL A 459 -0.42 -10.92 7.09
N CYS A 460 -1.31 -11.88 6.84
CA CYS A 460 -2.76 -11.69 6.69
C CYS A 460 -3.48 -12.42 7.84
N ALA A 461 -3.20 -12.03 9.09
CA ALA A 461 -3.59 -12.79 10.28
C ALA A 461 -4.49 -11.99 11.25
N ARG A 462 -5.10 -12.69 12.21
CA ARG A 462 -5.81 -12.05 13.33
C ARG A 462 -4.87 -11.20 14.21
N GLY A 463 -5.42 -10.16 14.82
CA GLY A 463 -4.79 -9.32 15.83
C GLY A 463 -4.53 -10.03 17.16
N GLU A 464 -3.98 -9.30 18.13
CA GLU A 464 -3.75 -9.79 19.49
C GLU A 464 -5.07 -10.04 20.26
N ARG A 465 -6.10 -9.25 19.94
CA ARG A 465 -7.45 -9.40 20.53
C ARG A 465 -8.32 -10.29 19.66
N ASP A 466 -9.11 -11.17 20.28
CA ASP A 466 -9.98 -12.12 19.57
C ASP A 466 -11.03 -11.44 18.67
N SER A 467 -11.42 -10.20 18.97
CA SER A 467 -12.35 -9.40 18.14
C SER A 467 -11.71 -8.81 16.87
N GLN A 468 -10.39 -8.95 16.70
CA GLN A 468 -9.64 -8.36 15.59
C GLN A 468 -9.28 -9.44 14.56
N SER A 469 -10.22 -9.89 13.74
CA SER A 469 -9.92 -10.80 12.63
C SER A 469 -9.41 -10.03 11.40
N PHE A 470 -8.49 -10.65 10.65
CA PHE A 470 -8.22 -10.20 9.28
C PHE A 470 -9.35 -10.71 8.38
N SER A 471 -9.95 -9.82 7.60
CA SER A 471 -11.04 -10.17 6.68
C SER A 471 -10.87 -9.56 5.30
N ALA A 472 -11.13 -10.34 4.25
CA ALA A 472 -11.10 -9.88 2.87
C ALA A 472 -12.27 -10.44 2.06
N HIS A 473 -13.15 -9.56 1.58
CA HIS A 473 -14.31 -9.96 0.77
C HIS A 473 -13.91 -10.42 -0.65
N GLY A 474 -12.86 -9.84 -1.23
CA GLY A 474 -12.33 -10.18 -2.55
C GLY A 474 -11.21 -11.21 -2.50
N GLU A 475 -10.70 -11.58 -3.68
CA GLU A 475 -9.52 -12.44 -3.85
C GLU A 475 -8.30 -11.82 -3.14
N ILE A 476 -7.51 -12.65 -2.44
CA ILE A 476 -6.12 -12.33 -2.08
C ILE A 476 -5.22 -12.97 -3.13
N ARG A 477 -4.54 -12.14 -3.92
CA ARG A 477 -3.71 -12.57 -5.05
C ARG A 477 -2.24 -12.42 -4.72
N VAL A 478 -1.55 -13.55 -4.54
CA VAL A 478 -0.10 -13.67 -4.27
C VAL A 478 0.55 -14.53 -5.36
N ARG A 479 0.25 -14.18 -6.61
CA ARG A 479 0.68 -14.95 -7.78
C ARG A 479 2.14 -14.65 -8.13
N ARG A 480 2.98 -15.69 -8.12
CA ARG A 480 4.45 -15.59 -8.32
C ARG A 480 5.09 -14.60 -7.36
N THR A 481 4.54 -14.49 -6.16
CA THR A 481 5.10 -13.69 -5.08
C THR A 481 6.20 -14.50 -4.40
N GLU A 482 7.29 -13.85 -4.04
CA GLU A 482 8.38 -14.44 -3.27
C GLU A 482 8.38 -13.84 -1.87
N VAL A 483 8.30 -14.71 -0.86
CA VAL A 483 8.27 -14.34 0.56
C VAL A 483 9.42 -15.05 1.26
N GLY A 484 10.36 -14.31 1.83
CA GLY A 484 11.62 -14.89 2.31
C GLY A 484 11.45 -15.87 3.46
N ARG A 485 10.47 -15.64 4.35
CA ARG A 485 10.25 -16.45 5.55
C ARG A 485 8.83 -17.00 5.59
N GLN A 486 7.83 -16.22 5.99
CA GLN A 486 6.50 -16.76 6.30
C GLN A 486 5.38 -16.06 5.53
N THR A 487 4.48 -16.85 4.94
CA THR A 487 3.17 -16.39 4.47
C THR A 487 2.10 -16.95 5.41
N THR A 488 1.37 -16.09 6.14
CA THR A 488 0.38 -16.53 7.13
C THR A 488 -1.01 -15.96 6.90
N PHE A 489 -1.98 -16.85 6.99
CA PHE A 489 -3.42 -16.59 7.01
C PHE A 489 -4.06 -17.03 8.33
N GLN A 490 -3.25 -17.07 9.41
CA GLN A 490 -3.68 -17.55 10.71
C GLN A 490 -4.89 -16.75 11.23
N GLY A 491 -5.99 -17.45 11.48
CA GLY A 491 -7.22 -16.84 12.00
C GLY A 491 -7.92 -15.89 11.01
N ALA A 492 -7.60 -15.97 9.72
CA ALA A 492 -8.20 -15.12 8.68
C ALA A 492 -9.61 -15.56 8.27
N GLU A 493 -10.41 -14.61 7.79
CA GLU A 493 -11.70 -14.78 7.13
C GLU A 493 -11.61 -14.33 5.67
N ILE A 494 -11.54 -15.27 4.72
CA ILE A 494 -11.17 -14.96 3.33
C ILE A 494 -12.27 -15.36 2.36
N GLY A 495 -12.60 -14.44 1.46
CA GLY A 495 -13.56 -14.62 0.39
C GLY A 495 -14.98 -14.24 0.78
N SER A 496 -15.81 -14.05 -0.24
CA SER A 496 -17.24 -13.78 -0.11
C SER A 496 -17.95 -14.21 -1.40
N SER A 497 -19.27 -14.03 -1.48
CA SER A 497 -20.03 -14.23 -2.72
C SER A 497 -19.64 -13.26 -3.85
N LEU A 498 -18.82 -12.23 -3.57
CA LEU A 498 -18.39 -11.24 -4.55
C LEU A 498 -17.31 -11.74 -5.51
N SER A 499 -16.54 -12.77 -5.15
CA SER A 499 -15.42 -13.29 -5.95
C SER A 499 -15.50 -14.81 -6.07
N GLY A 500 -15.27 -15.36 -7.26
CA GLY A 500 -15.18 -16.82 -7.46
C GLY A 500 -13.91 -17.46 -6.90
N THR A 501 -12.94 -16.65 -6.46
CA THR A 501 -11.65 -17.10 -5.92
C THR A 501 -11.37 -16.36 -4.62
N ALA A 502 -11.07 -17.12 -3.56
CA ALA A 502 -10.71 -16.58 -2.25
C ALA A 502 -9.19 -16.29 -2.18
N ILE A 503 -8.37 -17.26 -2.57
CA ILE A 503 -6.90 -17.15 -2.54
C ILE A 503 -6.34 -17.62 -3.88
N ASN A 504 -5.43 -16.83 -4.44
CA ASN A 504 -4.69 -17.17 -5.64
C ASN A 504 -3.19 -17.03 -5.39
N ALA A 505 -2.56 -18.15 -5.05
CA ALA A 505 -1.14 -18.26 -4.71
C ALA A 505 -0.35 -19.03 -5.78
N VAL A 506 -0.77 -18.95 -7.05
CA VAL A 506 -0.10 -19.68 -8.13
C VAL A 506 1.37 -19.25 -8.22
N GLY A 507 2.28 -20.21 -8.03
CA GLY A 507 3.73 -19.96 -8.06
C GLY A 507 4.28 -19.18 -6.86
N LEU A 508 3.55 -19.11 -5.73
CA LEU A 508 4.07 -18.55 -4.47
C LEU A 508 5.29 -19.35 -4.00
N ILE A 509 6.33 -18.65 -3.55
CA ILE A 509 7.49 -19.26 -2.88
C ILE A 509 7.60 -18.66 -1.48
N THR A 510 7.63 -19.52 -0.45
CA THR A 510 7.78 -19.12 0.96
C THR A 510 8.48 -20.22 1.75
N GLN A 511 9.14 -19.95 2.88
CA GLN A 511 9.64 -21.06 3.73
C GLN A 511 8.48 -21.69 4.49
N ASP A 512 7.73 -20.88 5.23
CA ASP A 512 6.58 -21.34 6.02
C ASP A 512 5.27 -20.85 5.42
N LEU A 513 4.36 -21.76 5.07
CA LEU A 513 3.01 -21.45 4.61
C LEU A 513 2.00 -21.85 5.68
N ARG A 514 1.35 -20.86 6.30
CA ARG A 514 0.35 -21.06 7.36
C ARG A 514 -1.06 -20.75 6.85
N LEU A 515 -1.90 -21.78 6.81
CA LEU A 515 -3.26 -21.80 6.29
C LEU A 515 -4.28 -22.15 7.40
N ASP A 516 -3.92 -21.96 8.67
CA ASP A 516 -4.77 -22.17 9.85
C ASP A 516 -5.83 -21.05 10.00
N VAL A 517 -6.78 -21.01 9.07
CA VAL A 517 -7.86 -20.00 8.96
C VAL A 517 -8.95 -20.15 10.03
N ALA A 518 -9.64 -19.06 10.36
CA ALA A 518 -10.72 -19.06 11.36
C ALA A 518 -12.03 -19.65 10.80
N VAL A 519 -12.31 -19.40 9.52
CA VAL A 519 -13.52 -19.84 8.79
C VAL A 519 -13.11 -20.40 7.44
N ALA A 520 -13.88 -21.36 6.92
CA ALA A 520 -13.63 -21.94 5.60
C ALA A 520 -13.60 -20.86 4.50
N PRO A 521 -12.58 -20.85 3.62
CA PRO A 521 -12.49 -19.87 2.55
C PRO A 521 -13.72 -19.91 1.64
N LYS A 522 -14.32 -18.76 1.35
CA LYS A 522 -15.48 -18.66 0.47
C LYS A 522 -15.04 -18.40 -0.97
N GLY A 523 -14.97 -19.45 -1.77
CA GLY A 523 -14.50 -19.43 -3.15
C GLY A 523 -13.35 -20.41 -3.40
N ARG A 524 -12.85 -20.46 -4.65
CA ARG A 524 -11.73 -21.35 -5.02
C ARG A 524 -10.42 -20.92 -4.35
N VAL A 525 -9.56 -21.90 -4.07
CA VAL A 525 -8.19 -21.68 -3.60
C VAL A 525 -7.22 -22.26 -4.62
N ASN A 526 -6.31 -21.45 -5.15
CA ASN A 526 -5.35 -21.89 -6.16
C ASN A 526 -3.93 -21.90 -5.60
N LEU A 527 -3.36 -23.07 -5.38
CA LEU A 527 -1.98 -23.29 -4.90
C LEU A 527 -1.07 -23.88 -5.99
N ARG A 528 -1.49 -23.84 -7.25
CA ARG A 528 -0.72 -24.49 -8.33
C ARG A 528 0.69 -23.93 -8.42
N HIS A 529 1.68 -24.80 -8.59
CA HIS A 529 3.10 -24.45 -8.64
C HIS A 529 3.65 -23.73 -7.40
N ALA A 530 2.88 -23.58 -6.31
CA ALA A 530 3.39 -22.99 -5.08
C ALA A 530 4.39 -23.93 -4.39
N ARG A 531 5.32 -23.35 -3.62
CA ARG A 531 6.38 -24.08 -2.93
C ARG A 531 6.53 -23.55 -1.50
N CYS A 532 6.56 -24.46 -0.54
CA CYS A 532 7.00 -24.15 0.82
C CYS A 532 7.90 -25.23 1.42
N ALA A 533 8.67 -24.87 2.45
CA ALA A 533 9.40 -25.85 3.25
C ALA A 533 8.45 -26.48 4.28
N SER A 534 7.70 -25.66 5.02
CA SER A 534 6.73 -26.12 6.01
C SER A 534 5.30 -25.70 5.65
N LEU A 535 4.36 -26.65 5.76
CA LEU A 535 2.92 -26.42 5.59
C LEU A 535 2.20 -26.60 6.93
N ASN A 536 1.54 -25.53 7.40
CA ASN A 536 0.61 -25.57 8.52
C ASN A 536 -0.82 -25.32 8.00
N ASP A 537 -1.77 -26.17 8.37
CA ASP A 537 -3.16 -26.07 7.91
C ASP A 537 -4.15 -26.59 8.97
N ASN A 538 -5.45 -26.42 8.70
CA ASN A 538 -6.52 -26.96 9.53
C ASN A 538 -7.69 -27.45 8.68
N ASP A 539 -8.63 -28.22 9.26
CA ASP A 539 -9.77 -28.78 8.51
C ASP A 539 -10.63 -27.69 7.83
N LYS A 540 -10.76 -26.53 8.48
CA LYS A 540 -11.53 -25.38 7.96
C LYS A 540 -10.99 -24.91 6.61
N PHE A 541 -9.67 -24.86 6.44
CA PHE A 541 -9.06 -24.51 5.15
C PHE A 541 -9.46 -25.48 4.04
N TRP A 542 -9.45 -26.77 4.33
CA TRP A 542 -9.79 -27.85 3.40
C TRP A 542 -11.30 -27.92 3.09
N ASP A 543 -12.13 -27.25 3.88
CA ASP A 543 -13.57 -27.10 3.71
C ASP A 543 -13.96 -25.88 2.86
N ALA A 544 -13.00 -25.29 2.12
CA ALA A 544 -13.26 -24.20 1.18
C ALA A 544 -14.49 -24.49 0.30
N THR A 545 -15.35 -23.48 0.12
CA THR A 545 -16.61 -23.67 -0.61
C THR A 545 -16.39 -23.86 -2.11
N GLY A 546 -15.24 -23.41 -2.62
CA GLY A 546 -14.72 -23.81 -3.92
C GLY A 546 -13.65 -24.90 -3.79
N HIS A 547 -13.38 -25.60 -4.89
CA HIS A 547 -12.29 -26.58 -4.92
C HIS A 547 -10.92 -25.94 -4.69
N ILE A 548 -9.97 -26.75 -4.23
CA ILE A 548 -8.57 -26.37 -4.05
C ILE A 548 -7.75 -26.98 -5.20
N GLU A 549 -7.08 -26.12 -5.95
CA GLU A 549 -6.19 -26.54 -7.04
C GLU A 549 -4.77 -26.72 -6.50
N LEU A 550 -4.26 -27.97 -6.56
CA LEU A 550 -2.99 -28.39 -5.96
C LEU A 550 -1.97 -28.87 -7.00
N ASP A 551 -2.21 -28.63 -8.28
CA ASP A 551 -1.32 -29.13 -9.35
C ASP A 551 0.08 -28.54 -9.18
N ASP A 552 1.10 -29.40 -9.07
CA ASP A 552 2.49 -29.03 -8.79
C ASP A 552 2.70 -28.19 -7.51
N PHE A 553 1.78 -28.24 -6.54
CA PHE A 553 2.01 -27.71 -5.21
C PHE A 553 3.03 -28.59 -4.48
N ARG A 554 4.10 -27.99 -3.94
CA ARG A 554 5.19 -28.69 -3.24
C ARG A 554 5.38 -28.17 -1.82
N TYR A 555 5.59 -29.10 -0.89
CA TYR A 555 5.92 -28.83 0.50
C TYR A 555 6.88 -29.90 1.05
N ASP A 556 7.91 -29.49 1.79
CA ASP A 556 8.94 -30.43 2.27
C ASP A 556 8.53 -31.14 3.57
N ALA A 557 7.76 -30.46 4.43
CA ALA A 557 7.27 -31.01 5.69
C ALA A 557 5.90 -30.41 6.09
N LEU A 558 5.21 -31.11 7.00
CA LEU A 558 4.07 -30.57 7.72
C LEU A 558 4.54 -29.95 9.04
N ALA A 559 3.91 -28.86 9.45
CA ALA A 559 4.25 -28.17 10.70
C ALA A 559 4.01 -29.04 11.94
N VAL A 560 3.05 -29.96 11.87
CA VAL A 560 2.86 -31.04 12.85
C VAL A 560 3.24 -32.35 12.14
N PRO A 561 4.36 -33.00 12.52
CA PRO A 561 4.78 -34.27 11.94
C PRO A 561 3.72 -35.37 12.15
N ILE A 562 3.69 -36.35 11.23
CA ILE A 562 2.84 -37.53 11.36
C ILE A 562 3.69 -38.66 11.94
N GLU A 563 3.31 -39.14 13.12
CA GLU A 563 3.98 -40.24 13.81
C GLU A 563 3.88 -41.55 13.01
N LEU A 564 4.78 -42.50 13.30
CA LEU A 564 4.91 -43.76 12.53
C LEU A 564 3.71 -44.69 12.69
N ASP A 565 2.96 -44.57 13.78
CA ASP A 565 1.81 -45.40 14.14
C ASP A 565 0.45 -44.70 13.93
N ASP A 566 0.44 -43.44 13.48
CA ASP A 566 -0.78 -42.65 13.28
C ASP A 566 -1.41 -42.87 11.88
N ASP A 567 -1.90 -44.08 11.65
CA ASP A 567 -2.72 -44.45 10.50
C ASP A 567 -3.96 -43.55 10.33
N GLY A 568 -4.45 -42.99 11.45
CA GLY A 568 -5.63 -42.14 11.51
C GLY A 568 -5.42 -40.84 10.74
N GLN A 569 -4.28 -40.19 10.93
CA GLN A 569 -3.92 -38.96 10.23
C GLN A 569 -3.76 -39.17 8.73
N ILE A 570 -3.20 -40.29 8.28
CA ILE A 570 -3.08 -40.61 6.85
C ILE A 570 -4.47 -40.73 6.21
N LYS A 571 -5.37 -41.48 6.85
CA LYS A 571 -6.76 -41.63 6.38
C LYS A 571 -7.49 -40.28 6.36
N ARG A 572 -7.26 -39.44 7.38
CA ARG A 572 -7.79 -38.06 7.42
C ARG A 572 -7.27 -37.23 6.26
N ARG A 573 -5.95 -37.15 6.04
CA ARG A 573 -5.32 -36.36 4.97
C ARG A 573 -5.76 -36.80 3.58
N LEU A 574 -5.84 -38.11 3.32
CA LEU A 574 -6.35 -38.63 2.05
C LEU A 574 -7.81 -38.23 1.79
N ARG A 575 -8.64 -38.16 2.85
CA ARG A 575 -10.02 -37.68 2.76
C ARG A 575 -10.07 -36.19 2.43
N LEU A 576 -9.23 -35.38 3.09
CA LEU A 576 -9.13 -33.94 2.83
C LEU A 576 -8.71 -33.67 1.38
N LEU A 577 -7.62 -34.29 0.89
CA LEU A 577 -7.16 -34.14 -0.49
C LEU A 577 -8.25 -34.47 -1.51
N ARG A 578 -8.97 -35.58 -1.31
CA ARG A 578 -10.05 -35.99 -2.22
C ARG A 578 -11.22 -35.01 -2.22
N LYS A 579 -11.61 -34.53 -1.04
CA LYS A 579 -12.67 -33.52 -0.88
C LYS A 579 -12.28 -32.23 -1.61
N ALA A 580 -11.04 -31.78 -1.40
CA ALA A 580 -10.50 -30.56 -1.96
C ALA A 580 -10.50 -30.54 -3.50
N MET A 581 -10.19 -31.67 -4.13
CA MET A 581 -10.18 -31.82 -5.59
C MET A 581 -11.58 -32.00 -6.21
N GLY A 582 -12.66 -31.90 -5.44
CA GLY A 582 -14.03 -31.99 -5.96
C GLY A 582 -14.39 -33.35 -6.55
N GLY A 583 -13.73 -34.41 -6.08
CA GLY A 583 -13.90 -35.76 -6.63
C GLY A 583 -13.16 -36.02 -7.95
N SER A 584 -12.58 -34.99 -8.59
CA SER A 584 -11.72 -35.16 -9.76
C SER A 584 -10.43 -35.89 -9.37
N TYR A 585 -10.11 -36.98 -10.06
CA TYR A 585 -8.86 -37.70 -9.82
C TYR A 585 -7.68 -36.95 -10.44
N ARG A 586 -6.74 -36.52 -9.59
CA ARG A 586 -5.45 -35.98 -10.02
C ARG A 586 -4.31 -36.71 -9.29
N PRO A 587 -3.33 -37.28 -10.00
CA PRO A 587 -2.28 -38.08 -9.37
C PRO A 587 -1.25 -37.26 -8.58
N GLY A 588 -0.94 -36.04 -9.03
CA GLY A 588 0.14 -35.21 -8.50
C GLY A 588 0.11 -34.96 -6.99
N PRO A 589 -1.04 -34.55 -6.39
CA PRO A 589 -1.11 -34.32 -4.95
C PRO A 589 -0.82 -35.56 -4.09
N TYR A 590 -1.14 -36.77 -4.58
CA TYR A 590 -0.78 -38.01 -3.90
C TYR A 590 0.72 -38.31 -4.00
N ASP A 591 1.34 -38.03 -5.15
CA ASP A 591 2.78 -38.19 -5.32
C ASP A 591 3.56 -37.25 -4.41
N GLN A 592 3.13 -35.98 -4.31
CA GLN A 592 3.72 -35.01 -3.38
C GLN A 592 3.62 -35.51 -1.93
N PHE A 593 2.43 -35.96 -1.50
CA PHE A 593 2.23 -36.41 -0.12
C PHE A 593 3.08 -37.66 0.19
N ALA A 594 3.16 -38.61 -0.74
CA ALA A 594 4.00 -39.80 -0.59
C ALA A 594 5.51 -39.46 -0.62
N ALA A 595 5.93 -38.48 -1.42
CA ALA A 595 7.31 -38.03 -1.47
C ALA A 595 7.74 -37.38 -0.15
N MET A 596 6.89 -36.51 0.43
CA MET A 596 7.11 -35.89 1.74
C MET A 596 7.25 -36.96 2.84
N LEU A 597 6.33 -37.93 2.90
CA LEU A 597 6.39 -39.02 3.89
C LEU A 597 7.66 -39.86 3.76
N ARG A 598 8.16 -40.11 2.54
CA ARG A 598 9.45 -40.80 2.36
C ARG A 598 10.62 -39.97 2.85
N ALA A 599 10.63 -38.68 2.53
CA ALA A 599 11.67 -37.77 2.98
C ALA A 599 11.73 -37.69 4.52
N SER A 600 10.60 -37.86 5.20
CA SER A 600 10.53 -37.95 6.67
C SER A 600 10.80 -39.36 7.24
N GLY A 601 11.18 -40.34 6.42
CA GLY A 601 11.45 -41.72 6.85
C GLY A 601 10.21 -42.60 7.07
N ASN A 602 9.01 -42.10 6.75
CA ASN A 602 7.75 -42.83 6.94
C ASN A 602 7.35 -43.62 5.68
N GLU A 603 8.10 -44.69 5.40
CA GLU A 603 7.91 -45.48 4.17
C GLU A 603 6.57 -46.21 4.10
N GLU A 604 6.08 -46.71 5.23
CA GLU A 604 4.83 -47.49 5.27
C GLU A 604 3.63 -46.60 4.91
N HIS A 605 3.50 -45.42 5.53
CA HIS A 605 2.46 -44.46 5.18
C HIS A 605 2.60 -43.96 3.73
N ALA A 606 3.82 -43.77 3.24
CA ALA A 606 4.04 -43.41 1.83
C ALA A 606 3.53 -44.50 0.86
N ALA A 607 3.69 -45.78 1.21
CA ALA A 607 3.13 -46.90 0.45
C ALA A 607 1.60 -46.88 0.49
N GLU A 608 1.00 -46.57 1.64
CA GLU A 608 -0.47 -46.44 1.78
C GLU A 608 -1.05 -45.35 0.89
N VAL A 609 -0.39 -44.19 0.83
CA VAL A 609 -0.79 -43.08 -0.04
C VAL A 609 -0.72 -43.47 -1.52
N LEU A 610 0.33 -44.19 -1.94
CA LEU A 610 0.43 -44.68 -3.32
C LEU A 610 -0.60 -45.78 -3.65
N ILE A 611 -0.97 -46.62 -2.69
CA ILE A 611 -2.09 -47.56 -2.84
C ILE A 611 -3.39 -46.78 -3.04
N ALA A 612 -3.62 -45.73 -2.26
CA ALA A 612 -4.79 -44.86 -2.42
C ALA A 612 -4.80 -44.18 -3.80
N LYS A 613 -3.64 -43.69 -4.27
CA LYS A 613 -3.46 -43.13 -5.62
C LYS A 613 -3.90 -44.12 -6.71
N GLN A 614 -3.45 -45.38 -6.65
CA GLN A 614 -3.82 -46.40 -7.64
C GLN A 614 -5.30 -46.80 -7.52
N LYS A 615 -5.83 -46.94 -6.30
CA LYS A 615 -7.26 -47.19 -6.08
C LYS A 615 -8.13 -46.17 -6.81
N TRP A 616 -7.83 -44.88 -6.64
CA TRP A 616 -8.63 -43.82 -7.28
C TRP A 616 -8.40 -43.71 -8.79
N ARG A 617 -7.22 -44.07 -9.29
CA ARG A 617 -6.96 -44.22 -10.72
C ARG A 617 -7.93 -45.23 -11.36
N TYR A 618 -8.04 -46.41 -10.75
CA TYR A 618 -8.92 -47.47 -11.25
C TYR A 618 -10.41 -47.10 -11.13
N VAL A 619 -10.80 -46.36 -10.08
CA VAL A 619 -12.17 -45.84 -9.97
C VAL A 619 -12.47 -44.85 -11.10
N ALA A 620 -11.56 -43.89 -11.36
CA ALA A 620 -11.71 -42.94 -12.45
C ALA A 620 -11.74 -43.62 -13.84
N LEU A 621 -10.89 -44.64 -14.06
CA LEU A 621 -10.92 -45.46 -15.29
C LEU A 621 -12.25 -46.21 -15.44
N ALA A 622 -12.77 -46.79 -14.36
CA ALA A 622 -14.03 -47.52 -14.39
C ALA A 622 -15.24 -46.60 -14.64
N GLU A 623 -15.18 -45.34 -14.22
CA GLU A 623 -16.20 -44.33 -14.54
C GLU A 623 -16.13 -43.87 -16.00
N GLY A 624 -14.94 -43.91 -16.63
CA GLY A 624 -14.77 -43.57 -18.05
C GLY A 624 -15.20 -44.66 -19.05
N TYR A 625 -15.20 -45.94 -18.64
CA TYR A 625 -15.63 -47.06 -19.48
C TYR A 625 -16.97 -47.65 -19.02
N SER A 626 -18.08 -47.33 -19.70
CA SER A 626 -19.43 -47.76 -19.30
C SER A 626 -19.63 -49.29 -19.31
N VAL A 627 -19.07 -50.00 -20.30
CA VAL A 627 -19.26 -51.46 -20.46
C VAL A 627 -18.24 -52.27 -19.65
N LEU A 628 -16.97 -51.84 -19.62
CA LEU A 628 -15.88 -52.57 -18.94
C LEU A 628 -15.67 -52.16 -17.47
N GLY A 629 -16.37 -51.13 -17.00
CA GLY A 629 -16.22 -50.57 -15.65
C GLY A 629 -16.29 -51.60 -14.50
N PRO A 630 -17.25 -52.54 -14.48
CA PRO A 630 -17.31 -53.59 -13.46
C PRO A 630 -16.05 -54.48 -13.43
N GLY A 631 -15.53 -54.86 -14.59
CA GLY A 631 -14.30 -55.65 -14.72
C GLY A 631 -13.08 -54.90 -14.19
N VAL A 632 -12.96 -53.61 -14.50
CA VAL A 632 -11.89 -52.74 -13.98
C VAL A 632 -11.94 -52.64 -12.45
N ARG A 633 -13.14 -52.53 -11.86
CA ARG A 633 -13.32 -52.52 -10.40
C ARG A 633 -12.97 -53.85 -9.76
N PHE A 634 -13.36 -54.98 -10.36
CA PHE A 634 -12.99 -56.32 -9.90
C PHE A 634 -11.48 -56.55 -9.94
N TRP A 635 -10.84 -56.19 -11.05
CA TRP A 635 -9.38 -56.26 -11.19
C TRP A 635 -8.65 -55.43 -10.12
N SER A 636 -9.14 -54.21 -9.88
CA SER A 636 -8.66 -53.33 -8.82
C SER A 636 -8.81 -53.94 -7.42
N LEU A 637 -9.94 -54.61 -7.16
CA LEU A 637 -10.19 -55.32 -5.90
C LEU A 637 -9.18 -56.46 -5.69
N MET A 638 -8.96 -57.30 -6.70
CA MET A 638 -7.98 -58.38 -6.65
C MET A 638 -6.57 -57.84 -6.38
N GLN A 639 -6.11 -56.85 -7.16
CA GLN A 639 -4.78 -56.27 -6.98
C GLN A 639 -4.60 -55.62 -5.59
N ARG A 640 -5.64 -54.99 -5.04
CA ARG A 640 -5.58 -54.37 -3.71
C ARG A 640 -5.50 -55.41 -2.59
N GLY A 641 -6.24 -56.51 -2.71
CA GLY A 641 -6.26 -57.59 -1.72
C GLY A 641 -4.95 -58.38 -1.70
N VAL A 642 -4.51 -58.84 -2.87
CA VAL A 642 -3.42 -59.81 -2.98
C VAL A 642 -2.04 -59.16 -2.87
N VAL A 643 -1.82 -58.02 -3.54
CA VAL A 643 -0.47 -57.42 -3.69
C VAL A 643 -0.40 -55.93 -3.32
N GLY A 644 -1.52 -55.31 -2.94
CA GLY A 644 -1.60 -53.88 -2.66
C GLY A 644 -1.08 -53.03 -3.83
N TYR A 645 -1.45 -53.37 -5.07
CA TYR A 645 -0.90 -52.77 -6.30
C TYR A 645 0.64 -52.82 -6.42
N GLY A 646 1.28 -53.80 -5.78
CA GLY A 646 2.73 -53.98 -5.77
C GLY A 646 3.48 -53.17 -4.69
N TYR A 647 2.75 -52.53 -3.76
CA TYR A 647 3.34 -51.78 -2.65
C TYR A 647 3.36 -52.54 -1.31
N LYS A 648 2.65 -53.68 -1.19
CA LYS A 648 2.66 -54.54 0.02
C LYS A 648 2.91 -56.01 -0.37
N PRO A 649 4.14 -56.39 -0.81
CA PRO A 649 4.44 -57.74 -1.30
C PRO A 649 4.30 -58.84 -0.24
N MET A 650 4.44 -58.51 1.06
CA MET A 650 4.24 -59.47 2.16
C MET A 650 2.82 -60.07 2.18
N ARG A 651 1.81 -59.39 1.63
CA ARG A 651 0.46 -59.95 1.49
C ARG A 651 0.41 -61.11 0.51
N ALA A 652 1.19 -61.04 -0.57
CA ALA A 652 1.28 -62.12 -1.55
C ALA A 652 1.97 -63.36 -0.96
N LEU A 653 2.99 -63.15 -0.11
CA LEU A 653 3.64 -64.21 0.65
C LEU A 653 2.66 -64.87 1.65
N LEU A 654 1.83 -64.06 2.32
CA LEU A 654 0.76 -64.58 3.19
C LEU A 654 -0.29 -65.36 2.39
N CYS A 655 -0.71 -64.87 1.21
CA CYS A 655 -1.60 -65.60 0.31
C CYS A 655 -1.00 -66.94 -0.15
N LEU A 656 0.30 -66.98 -0.47
CA LEU A 656 1.02 -68.22 -0.78
C LEU A 656 0.99 -69.18 0.41
N GLY A 657 1.24 -68.69 1.63
CA GLY A 657 1.15 -69.51 2.85
C GLY A 657 -0.27 -70.02 3.12
N VAL A 658 -1.30 -69.22 2.89
CA VAL A 658 -2.70 -69.63 3.03
C VAL A 658 -3.07 -70.68 1.96
N LEU A 659 -2.68 -70.48 0.70
CA LEU A 659 -2.90 -71.47 -0.36
C LEU A 659 -2.15 -72.78 -0.07
N LEU A 660 -0.96 -72.70 0.50
CA LEU A 660 -0.19 -73.86 0.93
C LEU A 660 -0.91 -74.62 2.04
N ALA A 661 -1.42 -73.91 3.06
CA ALA A 661 -2.18 -74.53 4.15
C ALA A 661 -3.50 -75.14 3.67
N VAL A 662 -4.26 -74.41 2.84
CA VAL A 662 -5.55 -74.88 2.28
C VAL A 662 -5.33 -76.06 1.35
N GLY A 663 -4.35 -76.00 0.44
CA GLY A 663 -4.03 -77.12 -0.44
C GLY A 663 -3.57 -78.34 0.33
N THR A 664 -2.71 -78.16 1.34
CA THR A 664 -2.28 -79.25 2.23
C THR A 664 -3.48 -79.91 2.92
N LEU A 665 -4.42 -79.11 3.43
CA LEU A 665 -5.64 -79.61 4.07
C LEU A 665 -6.55 -80.36 3.09
N VAL A 666 -6.79 -79.80 1.89
CA VAL A 666 -7.61 -80.43 0.86
C VAL A 666 -7.02 -81.77 0.44
N PHE A 667 -5.72 -81.84 0.17
CA PHE A 667 -5.07 -83.08 -0.23
C PHE A 667 -4.84 -84.07 0.93
N ALA A 668 -4.90 -83.63 2.18
CA ALA A 668 -4.87 -84.51 3.36
C ALA A 668 -6.24 -85.13 3.68
N LEU A 669 -7.35 -84.43 3.40
CA LEU A 669 -8.71 -84.88 3.67
C LEU A 669 -9.32 -85.72 2.54
N MET A 670 -8.74 -85.68 1.35
CA MET A 670 -9.21 -86.41 0.17
C MET A 670 -8.62 -87.83 0.10
N PRO A 671 -9.25 -88.76 -0.66
CA PRO A 671 -8.73 -90.11 -0.87
C PRO A 671 -7.30 -90.09 -1.42
N GLN A 672 -6.46 -91.06 -1.02
CA GLN A 672 -5.06 -91.11 -1.46
C GLN A 672 -4.94 -91.09 -2.99
N PRO A 673 -3.97 -90.32 -3.53
CA PRO A 673 -3.77 -90.23 -4.97
C PRO A 673 -3.30 -91.54 -5.57
N VAL A 674 -3.54 -91.69 -6.87
CA VAL A 674 -3.02 -92.82 -7.65
C VAL A 674 -1.59 -92.51 -8.09
N GLU A 675 -0.69 -93.50 -7.97
CA GLU A 675 0.67 -93.39 -8.49
C GLU A 675 0.65 -93.36 -10.02
N ALA A 676 1.16 -92.27 -10.60
CA ALA A 676 1.28 -92.10 -12.05
C ALA A 676 2.65 -92.54 -12.59
N ASN A 677 3.67 -92.64 -11.73
CA ASN A 677 5.02 -93.03 -12.11
C ASN A 677 5.65 -93.94 -11.03
N ALA A 678 6.03 -95.17 -11.41
CA ALA A 678 6.46 -96.22 -10.47
C ALA A 678 7.97 -96.22 -10.16
N ASP A 679 8.78 -95.47 -10.92
CA ASP A 679 10.25 -95.47 -10.79
C ASP A 679 10.77 -94.59 -9.64
N ASP A 680 9.92 -93.73 -9.06
CA ASP A 680 10.29 -92.75 -8.03
C ASP A 680 9.99 -93.23 -6.59
N LYS A 681 10.99 -93.22 -5.69
CA LYS A 681 10.86 -93.67 -4.29
C LYS A 681 10.21 -92.66 -3.32
N LEU A 682 9.52 -91.64 -3.82
CA LEU A 682 8.90 -90.61 -2.99
C LEU A 682 7.70 -91.13 -2.19
N VAL A 683 7.60 -90.77 -0.90
CA VAL A 683 6.45 -91.10 -0.03
C VAL A 683 5.40 -89.99 -0.14
N TRP A 684 4.11 -90.36 -0.18
CA TRP A 684 3.02 -89.38 -0.27
C TRP A 684 3.07 -88.37 0.89
N ASN A 685 3.11 -87.09 0.55
CA ASN A 685 3.09 -85.98 1.50
C ASN A 685 2.23 -84.83 0.91
N PRO A 686 1.04 -84.56 1.46
CA PRO A 686 0.14 -83.51 0.97
C PRO A 686 0.77 -82.11 0.97
N PHE A 687 1.66 -81.82 1.93
CA PHE A 687 2.34 -80.53 2.03
C PHE A 687 3.35 -80.35 0.89
N LEU A 688 4.25 -81.33 0.70
CA LEU A 688 5.25 -81.27 -0.38
C LEU A 688 4.58 -81.29 -1.76
N TYR A 689 3.50 -82.04 -1.93
CA TYR A 689 2.70 -82.01 -3.15
C TYR A 689 2.12 -80.62 -3.42
N THR A 690 1.53 -79.96 -2.40
CA THR A 690 0.98 -78.60 -2.56
C THR A 690 2.08 -77.57 -2.81
N LEU A 691 3.21 -77.68 -2.12
CA LEU A 691 4.35 -76.78 -2.27
C LEU A 691 4.93 -76.84 -3.69
N ASP A 692 5.05 -78.04 -4.25
CA ASP A 692 5.55 -78.31 -5.60
C ASP A 692 4.62 -77.75 -6.70
N HIS A 693 3.34 -77.54 -6.38
CA HIS A 693 2.40 -76.84 -7.26
C HIS A 693 2.47 -75.31 -7.12
N LEU A 694 2.78 -74.79 -5.93
CA LEU A 694 2.80 -73.35 -5.66
C LEU A 694 4.14 -72.67 -5.98
N VAL A 695 5.26 -73.41 -5.94
CA VAL A 695 6.60 -72.89 -6.20
C VAL A 695 7.05 -73.27 -7.61
N PRO A 696 6.92 -72.39 -8.61
CA PRO A 696 7.14 -72.77 -10.01
C PRO A 696 8.61 -73.04 -10.39
N ILE A 697 9.56 -72.57 -9.58
CA ILE A 697 11.00 -72.59 -9.91
C ILE A 697 11.69 -73.86 -9.39
N VAL A 698 11.18 -74.44 -8.30
CA VAL A 698 11.80 -75.58 -7.62
C VAL A 698 10.88 -76.77 -7.75
N ASP A 699 11.37 -77.85 -8.38
CA ASP A 699 10.64 -79.10 -8.52
C ASP A 699 11.04 -80.06 -7.39
N PHE A 700 10.07 -80.48 -6.58
CA PHE A 700 10.26 -81.44 -5.50
C PHE A 700 9.88 -82.88 -5.90
N GLY A 701 9.47 -83.10 -7.16
CA GLY A 701 9.15 -84.42 -7.74
C GLY A 701 7.76 -84.98 -7.37
N HIS A 702 7.03 -84.34 -6.45
CA HIS A 702 5.73 -84.82 -5.98
C HIS A 702 4.63 -84.60 -7.03
N LYS A 703 4.64 -83.49 -7.78
CA LYS A 703 3.58 -83.16 -8.75
C LYS A 703 3.52 -84.13 -9.94
N ASN A 704 4.65 -84.76 -10.29
CA ASN A 704 4.75 -85.69 -11.41
C ASN A 704 4.45 -87.15 -11.01
N LYS A 705 4.56 -87.47 -9.70
CA LYS A 705 4.32 -88.84 -9.19
C LYS A 705 2.85 -89.13 -8.89
N TRP A 706 2.08 -88.14 -8.45
CA TRP A 706 0.74 -88.35 -7.87
C TRP A 706 -0.37 -87.68 -8.69
N VAL A 707 -1.42 -88.42 -9.06
CA VAL A 707 -2.57 -87.93 -9.84
C VAL A 707 -3.89 -88.13 -9.09
N PHE A 708 -4.78 -87.13 -9.18
CA PHE A 708 -6.12 -87.13 -8.59
C PHE A 708 -7.23 -87.02 -9.64
N ASN A 709 -8.44 -87.44 -9.28
CA ASN A 709 -9.63 -87.49 -10.14
C ASN A 709 -10.02 -86.11 -10.74
N SER A 710 -10.89 -86.11 -11.76
CA SER A 710 -11.17 -84.97 -12.65
C SER A 710 -11.49 -83.63 -11.97
N THR A 711 -12.14 -83.61 -10.79
CA THR A 711 -12.45 -82.37 -10.07
C THR A 711 -11.23 -81.77 -9.34
N LEU A 712 -10.35 -82.60 -8.77
CA LEU A 712 -9.14 -82.17 -8.06
C LEU A 712 -8.03 -81.72 -9.02
N GLN A 713 -8.05 -82.22 -10.27
CA GLN A 713 -7.15 -81.76 -11.33
C GLN A 713 -7.31 -80.26 -11.62
N TRP A 714 -8.54 -79.75 -11.66
CA TRP A 714 -8.80 -78.31 -11.84
C TRP A 714 -8.33 -77.47 -10.64
N PHE A 715 -8.36 -78.03 -9.43
CA PHE A 715 -7.84 -77.37 -8.23
C PHE A 715 -6.30 -77.31 -8.25
N SER A 716 -5.63 -78.41 -8.61
CA SER A 716 -4.17 -78.46 -8.83
C SER A 716 -3.73 -77.46 -9.92
N ALA A 717 -4.42 -77.42 -11.06
CA ALA A 717 -4.15 -76.44 -12.11
C ALA A 717 -4.33 -74.99 -11.64
N SER A 718 -5.34 -74.74 -10.80
CA SER A 718 -5.58 -73.42 -10.19
C SER A 718 -4.48 -73.03 -9.19
N LEU A 719 -3.97 -73.98 -8.39
CA LEU A 719 -2.82 -73.77 -7.50
C LEU A 719 -1.56 -73.40 -8.29
N ILE A 720 -1.29 -74.10 -9.40
CA ILE A 720 -0.15 -73.79 -10.29
C ILE A 720 -0.27 -72.38 -10.86
N ALA A 721 -1.44 -72.02 -11.41
CA ALA A 721 -1.66 -70.69 -11.98
C ALA A 721 -1.51 -69.58 -10.91
N CYS A 722 -2.08 -69.77 -9.72
CA CYS A 722 -1.93 -68.85 -8.59
C CYS A 722 -0.47 -68.76 -8.11
N GLY A 723 0.23 -69.89 -8.04
CA GLY A 723 1.65 -69.98 -7.68
C GLY A 723 2.53 -69.15 -8.59
N TRP A 724 2.38 -69.28 -9.92
CA TRP A 724 3.08 -68.46 -10.90
C TRP A 724 2.82 -66.96 -10.72
N ILE A 725 1.56 -66.55 -10.55
CA ILE A 725 1.20 -65.13 -10.40
C ILE A 725 1.74 -64.54 -9.08
N LEU A 726 1.60 -65.27 -7.98
CA LEU A 726 2.02 -64.80 -6.66
C LEU A 726 3.53 -64.81 -6.51
N ALA A 727 4.20 -65.89 -6.92
CA ALA A 727 5.65 -66.02 -6.82
C ALA A 727 6.38 -64.97 -7.67
N THR A 728 5.91 -64.71 -8.89
CA THR A 728 6.45 -63.63 -9.74
C THR A 728 6.25 -62.25 -9.11
N THR A 729 5.11 -62.02 -8.45
CA THR A 729 4.86 -60.73 -7.77
C THR A 729 5.71 -60.56 -6.51
N VAL A 730 5.90 -61.63 -5.73
CA VAL A 730 6.80 -61.64 -4.56
C VAL A 730 8.24 -61.40 -5.01
N ALA A 731 8.70 -62.07 -6.06
CA ALA A 731 10.02 -61.87 -6.66
C ALA A 731 10.21 -60.42 -7.12
N ALA A 732 9.25 -59.87 -7.88
CA ALA A 732 9.27 -58.48 -8.32
C ALA A 732 9.32 -57.50 -7.12
N GLY A 733 8.52 -57.76 -6.08
CA GLY A 733 8.49 -56.97 -4.84
C GLY A 733 9.81 -57.01 -4.08
N LEU A 734 10.40 -58.20 -3.91
CA LEU A 734 11.70 -58.42 -3.26
C LEU A 734 12.83 -57.73 -4.03
N THR A 735 12.87 -57.85 -5.37
CA THR A 735 13.86 -57.11 -6.16
C THR A 735 13.74 -55.59 -6.00
N ARG A 736 12.53 -55.08 -5.78
CA ARG A 736 12.30 -53.65 -5.54
C ARG A 736 12.75 -53.20 -4.15
N MET A 737 12.65 -54.09 -3.15
CA MET A 737 13.19 -53.86 -1.80
C MET A 737 14.72 -53.95 -1.80
N LEU A 738 15.30 -54.94 -2.48
CA LEU A 738 16.76 -55.14 -2.54
C LEU A 738 17.49 -54.05 -3.33
N ARG A 739 16.85 -53.44 -4.34
CA ARG A 739 17.40 -52.28 -5.07
C ARG A 739 17.37 -50.96 -4.30
N ARG A 740 16.75 -50.88 -3.11
CA ARG A 740 16.64 -49.64 -2.32
C ARG A 740 17.86 -49.36 -1.43
N SER A 741 18.78 -50.31 -1.30
CA SER A 741 19.97 -50.21 -0.44
C SER A 741 21.28 -49.95 -1.20
N SER A 742 21.23 -49.34 -2.39
CA SER A 742 22.43 -48.95 -3.17
C SER A 742 22.35 -47.52 -3.65
#